data_AF-A0A411DLV7-F1
#
_entry.id   AF-A0A411DLV7-F1
#
_cell.length_a   1.000
_cell.length_b   1.000
_cell.length_c   1.000
_cell.angle_alpha   90.00
_cell.angle_beta   90.00
_cell.angle_gamma   90.00
#
_symmetry.space_group_name_H-M   'P 1'
#
loop_
_entity.id
_entity.type
_entity.pdbx_description
1 polymer ?
#
loop_
_entity_poly.entity_id
_entity_poly.type
_entity_poly.pdbx_seq_one_letter_code
_entity_poly.pdbx_strand_id
1 'polypeptide(L)'
;MTKLYLLVLGLLLSQQFYGQKQRQNTDMKGLIEKEKKSFTQKMNIGNINPNTLNYDLQYQRMEVSLDPAVYNISGSVTSHFKPTQSMGSIYFDLSNSLTVSQVKYHGTNITSFQQLPSKELKIDFPASIPANTLDSLTIYYAGAPSTSNDAFKTALQSGTPVLSTLNEPYGAQDWFPTKQSLNDKIERFDFKITTPSNYSVAANGKLMSETFPTGNTKLTFWRTMYPTPAYLIALSITNFVKLNDTIGNPPFPFVNYIYPSTNSNATSIANINWTKQVMNTFETYFGSYPFRNEKYGHMEFMYGGGMEHQTMSSMGGWSKQLIAHELTHQWFGDKVTCGAWNDIWLNEGFATFGEHLANEKLLMTNTEFLNYLQGQSSYITASTTGSVYVPDSGLSSINRIFDSRLSYAKGGYVLRMLKWILGDAAFYQALKDYHARPNLAYSYARTTDFNASLLQSTGTDFTEFFNDWVYGEGYPTYTIKWMQGGNQALFKVSQTQSSSTVSFFEMPLPIKVTGTSGQTAYFVLNNTSNNQSFLQSVTFPIASVQFNYEYQILEKNSTVIQDNTLSVSSVEKEGFGLYPNPAKNEINLKGIDRPADFTIHAIDGKLIGKGTYQPGKAIGIAELVPGAYFITIDEKNIKFIKH
;
A
#
# COMPACT_ATOMS: atom_id res chain seq x y z
N MET A 1 58.66 -22.21 19.22
CA MET A 1 58.16 -20.82 19.17
C MET A 1 57.08 -20.76 18.12
N THR A 2 55.84 -20.76 18.59
CA THR A 2 54.59 -20.89 17.85
C THR A 2 53.85 -19.56 17.99
N LYS A 3 53.56 -18.88 16.88
CA LYS A 3 52.54 -17.83 16.72
C LYS A 3 52.77 -17.17 15.35
N LEU A 4 51.89 -17.42 14.37
CA LEU A 4 51.34 -16.39 13.46
C LEU A 4 50.36 -16.97 12.41
N TYR A 5 49.25 -17.62 12.81
CA TYR A 5 48.15 -17.90 11.87
C TYR A 5 46.81 -17.87 12.61
N LEU A 6 46.23 -16.68 12.81
CA LEU A 6 44.84 -16.56 13.30
C LEU A 6 44.18 -15.19 13.06
N LEU A 7 44.70 -14.35 12.14
CA LEU A 7 44.20 -12.98 11.95
C LEU A 7 43.65 -12.66 10.55
N VAL A 8 43.52 -13.66 9.66
CA VAL A 8 42.99 -13.44 8.30
C VAL A 8 41.60 -14.07 8.08
N LEU A 9 41.13 -14.97 8.95
CA LEU A 9 39.78 -15.56 8.82
C LEU A 9 38.64 -14.71 9.41
N GLY A 10 38.94 -13.68 10.21
CA GLY A 10 37.93 -12.84 10.86
C GLY A 10 37.36 -11.70 10.00
N LEU A 11 37.99 -11.38 8.86
CA LEU A 11 37.62 -10.24 8.01
C LEU A 11 36.76 -10.62 6.78
N LEU A 12 36.54 -11.91 6.53
CA LEU A 12 35.72 -12.40 5.41
C LEU A 12 34.27 -12.73 5.80
N LEU A 13 33.96 -12.85 7.10
CA LEU A 13 32.61 -13.16 7.58
C LEU A 13 31.75 -11.91 7.87
N SER A 14 32.34 -10.71 7.89
CA SER A 14 31.60 -9.46 8.10
C SER A 14 31.10 -8.81 6.80
N GLN A 15 31.56 -9.23 5.61
CA GLN A 15 31.14 -8.61 4.34
C GLN A 15 29.81 -9.14 3.78
N GLN A 16 29.37 -10.35 4.17
CA GLN A 16 28.11 -10.89 3.64
C GLN A 16 26.87 -10.22 4.22
N PHE A 17 26.90 -9.76 5.47
CA PHE A 17 25.77 -9.06 6.10
C PHE A 17 25.58 -7.61 5.62
N TYR A 18 26.65 -6.94 5.16
CA TYR A 18 26.54 -5.58 4.59
C TYR A 18 26.05 -5.57 3.14
N GLY A 19 26.25 -6.65 2.38
CA GLY A 19 25.85 -6.74 0.98
C GLY A 19 24.33 -6.72 0.75
N GLN A 20 23.55 -7.35 1.64
CA GLN A 20 22.07 -7.33 1.55
C GLN A 20 21.49 -5.95 1.90
N LYS A 21 21.97 -5.32 2.98
CA LYS A 21 21.50 -3.99 3.41
C LYS A 21 21.83 -2.89 2.40
N GLN A 22 22.96 -3.03 1.68
CA GLN A 22 23.34 -2.09 0.63
C GLN A 22 22.53 -2.30 -0.65
N ARG A 23 22.25 -3.54 -1.08
CA ARG A 23 21.40 -3.81 -2.26
C ARG A 23 19.94 -3.39 -2.06
N GLN A 24 19.35 -3.65 -0.89
CA GLN A 24 18.01 -3.17 -0.55
C GLN A 24 17.90 -1.64 -0.61
N ASN A 25 18.91 -0.95 -0.09
CA ASN A 25 18.98 0.49 -0.20
C ASN A 25 19.18 0.97 -1.64
N THR A 26 19.86 0.22 -2.50
CA THR A 26 20.09 0.63 -3.90
C THR A 26 18.86 0.45 -4.77
N ASP A 27 18.12 -0.66 -4.63
CA ASP A 27 16.92 -0.90 -5.43
C ASP A 27 15.79 0.06 -5.01
N MET A 28 15.59 0.25 -3.70
CA MET A 28 14.66 1.23 -3.16
C MET A 28 15.06 2.66 -3.54
N LYS A 29 16.35 3.04 -3.45
CA LYS A 29 16.82 4.33 -4.00
C LYS A 29 16.56 4.45 -5.49
N GLY A 30 16.70 3.35 -6.23
CA GLY A 30 16.45 3.27 -7.65
C GLY A 30 14.98 3.43 -8.04
N LEU A 31 14.03 2.99 -7.20
CA LEU A 31 12.59 3.26 -7.33
C LEU A 31 12.30 4.74 -7.10
N ILE A 32 12.74 5.25 -5.94
CA ILE A 32 12.49 6.64 -5.53
C ILE A 32 13.12 7.66 -6.49
N GLU A 33 14.34 7.39 -6.98
CA GLU A 33 14.99 8.28 -7.96
C GLU A 33 14.21 8.44 -9.26
N LYS A 34 13.29 7.53 -9.60
CA LYS A 34 12.43 7.67 -10.77
C LYS A 34 11.28 8.61 -10.50
N GLU A 35 10.54 8.33 -9.42
CA GLU A 35 9.40 9.12 -9.01
C GLU A 35 9.85 10.58 -8.88
N LYS A 36 11.02 10.80 -8.26
CA LYS A 36 11.70 12.10 -8.11
C LYS A 36 11.97 12.89 -9.39
N LYS A 37 12.16 12.24 -10.55
CA LYS A 37 12.60 12.92 -11.78
C LYS A 37 11.46 13.52 -12.60
N SER A 38 10.22 13.23 -12.22
CA SER A 38 9.05 13.93 -12.74
C SER A 38 8.72 15.15 -11.87
N PHE A 39 9.02 16.37 -12.36
CA PHE A 39 8.15 17.56 -12.28
C PHE A 39 8.86 18.90 -12.03
N THR A 40 8.65 19.83 -12.96
CA THR A 40 8.64 21.29 -12.69
C THR A 40 7.30 21.88 -13.17
N GLN A 41 6.60 22.53 -12.23
CA GLN A 41 5.49 23.50 -12.34
C GLN A 41 4.03 23.03 -12.61
N LYS A 42 3.19 23.45 -11.62
CA LYS A 42 1.72 23.49 -11.44
C LYS A 42 0.99 22.28 -10.80
N MET A 43 0.95 22.35 -9.47
CA MET A 43 0.08 21.65 -8.52
C MET A 43 -0.98 22.62 -7.94
N ASN A 44 -1.49 23.56 -8.73
CA ASN A 44 -2.58 24.45 -8.30
C ASN A 44 -3.97 23.85 -8.54
N ILE A 45 -4.06 22.58 -8.93
CA ILE A 45 -5.32 21.93 -9.30
C ILE A 45 -5.37 20.48 -8.75
N GLY A 46 -5.10 20.29 -7.45
CA GLY A 46 -5.40 19.04 -6.72
C GLY A 46 -4.99 17.70 -7.38
N ASN A 47 -5.58 16.59 -6.92
CA ASN A 47 -5.46 15.25 -7.55
C ASN A 47 -6.16 15.16 -8.92
N ILE A 48 -6.93 16.19 -9.31
CA ILE A 48 -7.96 16.10 -10.36
C ILE A 48 -7.98 17.38 -11.19
N ASN A 49 -7.87 17.24 -12.52
CA ASN A 49 -8.19 18.32 -13.45
C ASN A 49 -9.72 18.51 -13.55
N PRO A 50 -10.30 19.67 -13.17
CA PRO A 50 -11.74 19.89 -13.20
C PRO A 50 -12.31 19.98 -14.62
N ASN A 51 -11.49 20.33 -15.62
CA ASN A 51 -11.95 20.46 -17.01
C ASN A 51 -12.19 19.10 -17.69
N THR A 52 -11.73 17.99 -17.10
CA THR A 52 -11.86 16.64 -17.64
C THR A 52 -12.93 15.81 -16.92
N LEU A 53 -13.71 16.42 -16.02
CA LEU A 53 -14.73 15.74 -15.20
C LEU A 53 -16.04 15.43 -15.93
N ASN A 54 -16.30 16.09 -17.06
CA ASN A 54 -17.57 16.00 -17.79
C ASN A 54 -17.65 14.82 -18.77
N TYR A 55 -16.65 13.95 -18.82
CA TYR A 55 -16.65 12.74 -19.66
C TYR A 55 -15.78 11.62 -19.07
N ASP A 56 -16.03 10.42 -19.57
CA ASP A 56 -15.34 9.16 -19.28
C ASP A 56 -14.63 8.67 -20.55
N LEU A 57 -13.32 8.34 -20.46
CA LEU A 57 -12.56 7.76 -21.57
C LEU A 57 -12.76 6.25 -21.66
N GLN A 58 -13.43 5.80 -22.72
CA GLN A 58 -13.78 4.39 -22.89
C GLN A 58 -12.69 3.62 -23.64
N TYR A 59 -12.11 4.23 -24.68
CA TYR A 59 -11.09 3.59 -25.49
C TYR A 59 -10.16 4.62 -26.10
N GLN A 60 -8.87 4.33 -26.11
CA GLN A 60 -7.90 5.10 -26.87
C GLN A 60 -7.14 4.21 -27.86
N ARG A 61 -6.98 4.72 -29.08
CA ARG A 61 -6.11 4.13 -30.11
C ARG A 61 -5.02 5.11 -30.45
N MET A 62 -3.80 4.76 -30.09
CA MET A 62 -2.59 5.50 -30.43
C MET A 62 -1.99 4.96 -31.72
N GLU A 63 -1.84 5.81 -32.73
CA GLU A 63 -1.25 5.48 -34.03
C GLU A 63 -0.10 6.45 -34.29
N VAL A 64 1.12 6.07 -33.91
CA VAL A 64 2.29 6.96 -33.91
C VAL A 64 3.52 6.32 -34.55
N SER A 65 4.37 7.18 -35.11
CA SER A 65 5.70 6.85 -35.62
C SER A 65 6.74 7.26 -34.60
N LEU A 66 7.60 6.32 -34.21
CA LEU A 66 8.64 6.50 -33.21
C LEU A 66 9.94 5.89 -33.74
N ASP A 67 11.01 6.69 -33.79
CA ASP A 67 12.37 6.21 -34.00
C ASP A 67 13.14 6.43 -32.70
N PRO A 68 13.64 5.36 -32.04
CA PRO A 68 14.38 5.54 -30.79
C PRO A 68 15.68 6.34 -30.94
N ALA A 69 16.17 6.55 -32.17
CA ALA A 69 17.30 7.44 -32.46
C ALA A 69 16.93 8.93 -32.51
N VAL A 70 15.64 9.27 -32.51
CA VAL A 70 15.15 10.64 -32.67
C VAL A 70 14.21 10.99 -31.51
N TYR A 71 14.54 12.05 -30.76
CA TYR A 71 13.68 12.55 -29.69
C TYR A 71 12.45 13.28 -30.25
N ASN A 72 11.50 12.52 -30.79
CA ASN A 72 10.30 13.06 -31.42
C ASN A 72 9.17 12.02 -31.44
N ILE A 73 7.93 12.49 -31.39
CA ILE A 73 6.73 11.71 -31.68
C ILE A 73 5.92 12.36 -32.79
N SER A 74 5.28 11.56 -33.65
CA SER A 74 4.32 12.07 -34.62
C SER A 74 3.23 11.03 -34.90
N GLY A 75 1.99 11.48 -35.07
CA GLY A 75 0.89 10.58 -35.38
C GLY A 75 -0.43 11.11 -34.85
N SER A 76 -1.23 10.20 -34.30
CA SER A 76 -2.55 10.54 -33.77
C SER A 76 -2.99 9.68 -32.60
N VAL A 77 -3.92 10.22 -31.80
CA VAL A 77 -4.71 9.45 -30.83
C VAL A 77 -6.18 9.61 -31.20
N THR A 78 -6.87 8.48 -31.35
CA THR A 78 -8.33 8.43 -31.43
C THR A 78 -8.89 8.09 -30.07
N SER A 79 -9.72 8.98 -29.52
CA SER A 79 -10.35 8.82 -28.21
C SER A 79 -11.84 8.56 -28.40
N HIS A 80 -12.34 7.45 -27.86
CA HIS A 80 -13.76 7.21 -27.67
C HIS A 80 -14.12 7.60 -26.25
N PHE A 81 -15.13 8.43 -26.10
CA PHE A 81 -15.51 9.01 -24.81
C PHE A 81 -17.03 9.02 -24.64
N LYS A 82 -17.46 9.06 -23.38
CA LYS A 82 -18.87 9.15 -23.01
C LYS A 82 -19.07 10.35 -22.08
N PRO A 83 -19.78 11.40 -22.51
CA PRO A 83 -20.09 12.54 -21.64
C PRO A 83 -20.91 12.12 -20.42
N THR A 84 -20.59 12.64 -19.24
CA THR A 84 -21.38 12.44 -18.01
C THR A 84 -22.53 13.43 -17.90
N GLN A 85 -22.43 14.53 -18.65
CA GLN A 85 -23.44 15.59 -18.80
C GLN A 85 -23.43 16.10 -20.24
N SER A 86 -24.44 16.89 -20.63
CA SER A 86 -24.40 17.56 -21.94
C SER A 86 -23.17 18.46 -22.02
N MET A 87 -22.40 18.37 -23.11
CA MET A 87 -21.17 19.15 -23.26
C MET A 87 -21.04 19.73 -24.66
N GLY A 88 -20.56 20.97 -24.75
CA GLY A 88 -20.23 21.65 -26.01
C GLY A 88 -18.73 21.63 -26.33
N SER A 89 -17.90 21.22 -25.36
CA SER A 89 -16.46 21.14 -25.49
C SER A 89 -15.89 19.98 -24.68
N ILE A 90 -14.71 19.52 -25.08
CA ILE A 90 -13.91 18.51 -24.40
C ILE A 90 -12.49 19.04 -24.18
N TYR A 91 -11.85 18.63 -23.10
CA TYR A 91 -10.48 18.98 -22.74
C TYR A 91 -9.64 17.72 -22.66
N PHE A 92 -8.39 17.76 -23.11
CA PHE A 92 -7.39 16.70 -22.87
C PHE A 92 -6.17 17.32 -22.22
N ASP A 93 -5.55 16.61 -21.26
CA ASP A 93 -4.23 16.95 -20.76
C ASP A 93 -3.21 16.69 -21.90
N LEU A 94 -2.48 17.72 -22.32
CA LEU A 94 -1.46 17.65 -23.36
C LEU A 94 -0.48 18.82 -23.26
N SER A 95 0.81 18.53 -23.18
CA SER A 95 1.86 19.54 -23.19
C SER A 95 1.86 20.36 -24.47
N ASN A 96 2.03 21.68 -24.33
CA ASN A 96 2.17 22.62 -25.45
C ASN A 96 3.48 22.45 -26.24
N SER A 97 4.40 21.58 -25.79
CA SER A 97 5.58 21.19 -26.56
C SER A 97 5.22 20.40 -27.83
N LEU A 98 4.04 19.77 -27.84
CA LEU A 98 3.52 19.01 -28.97
C LEU A 98 2.55 19.88 -29.76
N THR A 99 2.77 20.02 -31.07
CA THR A 99 1.88 20.80 -31.93
C THR A 99 0.71 19.93 -32.37
N VAL A 100 -0.52 20.35 -32.05
CA VAL A 100 -1.73 19.74 -32.60
C VAL A 100 -2.02 20.34 -33.97
N SER A 101 -1.85 19.53 -35.03
CA SER A 101 -1.99 19.99 -36.41
C SER A 101 -3.42 19.86 -36.94
N GLN A 102 -4.20 18.92 -36.40
CA GLN A 102 -5.55 18.63 -36.86
C GLN A 102 -6.36 17.88 -35.81
N VAL A 103 -7.65 18.21 -35.72
CA VAL A 103 -8.65 17.43 -34.99
C VAL A 103 -9.71 16.97 -35.98
N LYS A 104 -10.01 15.66 -36.00
CA LYS A 104 -11.10 15.07 -36.78
C LYS A 104 -12.21 14.58 -35.88
N TYR A 105 -13.44 14.99 -36.18
CA TYR A 105 -14.66 14.53 -35.55
C TYR A 105 -15.58 13.98 -36.63
N HIS A 106 -15.96 12.70 -36.49
CA HIS A 106 -16.73 11.94 -37.49
C HIS A 106 -16.15 12.04 -38.91
N GLY A 107 -14.81 11.96 -39.01
CA GLY A 107 -14.08 12.06 -40.27
C GLY A 107 -13.93 13.48 -40.85
N THR A 108 -14.58 14.48 -40.25
CA THR A 108 -14.53 15.89 -40.67
C THR A 108 -13.56 16.69 -39.81
N ASN A 109 -12.81 17.63 -40.40
CA ASN A 109 -11.92 18.49 -39.63
C ASN A 109 -12.71 19.49 -38.79
N ILE A 110 -12.37 19.59 -37.50
CA ILE A 110 -12.80 20.69 -36.64
C ILE A 110 -11.67 21.73 -36.61
N THR A 111 -12.04 23.00 -36.82
CA THR A 111 -11.11 24.14 -36.71
C THR A 111 -11.19 24.84 -35.35
N SER A 112 -12.24 24.59 -34.56
CA SER A 112 -12.42 25.17 -33.23
C SER A 112 -11.74 24.31 -32.16
N PHE A 113 -10.41 24.40 -32.10
CA PHE A 113 -9.62 23.84 -31.00
C PHE A 113 -8.48 24.79 -30.61
N GLN A 114 -8.04 24.69 -29.35
CA GLN A 114 -7.02 25.56 -28.80
C GLN A 114 -6.14 24.80 -27.80
N GLN A 115 -4.81 24.92 -27.94
CA GLN A 115 -3.87 24.52 -26.89
C GLN A 115 -3.72 25.67 -25.87
N LEU A 116 -3.99 25.38 -24.61
CA LEU A 116 -4.06 26.35 -23.51
C LEU A 116 -2.75 26.39 -22.72
N PRO A 117 -2.36 27.54 -22.13
CA PRO A 117 -1.17 27.63 -21.28
C PRO A 117 -1.17 26.70 -20.05
N SER A 118 -2.32 26.12 -19.71
CA SER A 118 -2.50 25.12 -18.66
C SER A 118 -2.04 23.71 -19.04
N LYS A 119 -1.46 23.49 -20.24
CA LYS A 119 -1.14 22.17 -20.81
C LYS A 119 -2.41 21.35 -21.09
N GLU A 120 -3.40 22.01 -21.68
CA GLU A 120 -4.67 21.41 -22.03
C GLU A 120 -4.99 21.70 -23.51
N LEU A 121 -5.53 20.71 -24.21
CA LEU A 121 -6.17 20.88 -25.52
C LEU A 121 -7.68 20.97 -25.34
N LYS A 122 -8.24 22.16 -25.59
CA LYS A 122 -9.69 22.39 -25.66
C LYS A 122 -10.19 22.20 -27.08
N ILE A 123 -11.26 21.44 -27.27
CA ILE A 123 -11.93 21.22 -28.56
C ILE A 123 -13.40 21.56 -28.39
N ASP A 124 -13.93 22.45 -29.22
CA ASP A 124 -15.35 22.81 -29.25
C ASP A 124 -16.07 22.03 -30.36
N PHE A 125 -17.21 21.43 -30.02
CA PHE A 125 -18.00 20.63 -30.96
C PHE A 125 -18.97 21.52 -31.77
N PRO A 126 -19.32 21.14 -33.01
CA PRO A 126 -20.30 21.86 -33.82
C PRO A 126 -21.71 21.92 -33.20
N ALA A 127 -22.05 20.92 -32.38
CA ALA A 127 -23.28 20.83 -31.61
C ALA A 127 -22.99 20.19 -30.26
N SER A 128 -23.82 20.47 -29.25
CA SER A 128 -23.66 19.82 -27.94
C SER A 128 -23.91 18.32 -28.03
N ILE A 129 -23.03 17.54 -27.42
CA ILE A 129 -23.18 16.09 -27.29
C ILE A 129 -23.99 15.81 -26.01
N PRO A 130 -25.12 15.08 -26.09
CA PRO A 130 -25.90 14.71 -24.91
C PRO A 130 -25.12 13.79 -23.96
N ALA A 131 -25.49 13.85 -22.67
CA ALA A 131 -24.99 12.93 -21.67
C ALA A 131 -25.20 11.46 -22.09
N ASN A 132 -24.28 10.59 -21.68
CA ASN A 132 -24.31 9.14 -21.90
C ASN A 132 -24.28 8.69 -23.37
N THR A 133 -23.92 9.56 -24.31
CA THR A 133 -23.76 9.20 -25.74
C THR A 133 -22.31 8.84 -26.03
N LEU A 134 -22.03 7.61 -26.48
CA LEU A 134 -20.68 7.23 -26.90
C LEU A 134 -20.32 7.99 -28.18
N ASP A 135 -19.19 8.67 -28.16
CA ASP A 135 -18.70 9.44 -29.29
C ASP A 135 -17.17 9.31 -29.43
N SER A 136 -16.59 9.88 -30.49
CA SER A 136 -15.16 9.78 -30.79
C SER A 136 -14.61 10.95 -31.59
N LEU A 137 -13.33 11.22 -31.37
CA LEU A 137 -12.53 12.14 -32.19
C LEU A 137 -11.10 11.65 -32.31
N THR A 138 -10.38 12.17 -33.31
CA THR A 138 -8.95 11.89 -33.55
C THR A 138 -8.16 13.19 -33.49
N ILE A 139 -7.09 13.20 -32.68
CA ILE A 139 -6.15 14.32 -32.53
C ILE A 139 -4.86 13.94 -33.25
N TYR A 140 -4.46 14.72 -34.24
CA TYR A 140 -3.16 14.59 -34.92
C TYR A 140 -2.17 15.58 -34.32
N TYR A 141 -0.99 15.08 -33.98
CA TYR A 141 0.02 15.88 -33.29
C TYR A 141 1.44 15.41 -33.63
N ALA A 142 2.41 16.30 -33.44
CA ALA A 142 3.82 15.98 -33.57
C ALA A 142 4.69 16.95 -32.77
N GLY A 143 5.90 16.49 -32.44
CA GLY A 143 6.94 17.32 -31.84
C GLY A 143 7.86 16.54 -30.91
N ALA A 144 8.80 17.26 -30.32
CA ALA A 144 9.59 16.76 -29.20
C ALA A 144 8.74 16.78 -27.92
N PRO A 145 8.52 15.63 -27.25
CA PRO A 145 7.83 15.58 -25.96
C PRO A 145 8.44 16.53 -24.92
N SER A 146 7.64 16.91 -23.92
CA SER A 146 8.19 17.72 -22.83
C SER A 146 9.18 16.91 -22.00
N THR A 147 10.26 17.55 -21.56
CA THR A 147 11.20 16.97 -20.58
C THR A 147 10.81 17.29 -19.14
N SER A 148 9.67 17.97 -18.92
CA SER A 148 9.26 18.48 -17.60
C SER A 148 9.04 17.37 -16.58
N ASN A 149 8.51 16.22 -17.01
CA ASN A 149 8.28 15.06 -16.16
C ASN A 149 9.28 13.91 -16.44
N ASP A 150 10.28 14.12 -17.31
CA ASP A 150 11.17 13.07 -17.85
C ASP A 150 10.40 11.81 -18.31
N ALA A 151 9.17 11.97 -18.84
CA ALA A 151 8.25 10.86 -19.08
C ALA A 151 8.44 10.14 -20.42
N PHE A 152 9.17 10.78 -21.33
CA PHE A 152 9.54 10.23 -22.63
C PHE A 152 11.02 10.51 -22.83
N LYS A 153 11.79 9.46 -23.11
CA LYS A 153 13.25 9.53 -23.09
C LYS A 153 13.88 8.70 -24.19
N THR A 154 14.93 9.24 -24.80
CA THR A 154 15.80 8.52 -25.74
C THR A 154 17.24 8.51 -25.24
N ALA A 155 17.96 7.40 -25.37
CA ALA A 155 19.42 7.34 -25.21
C ALA A 155 20.01 6.15 -25.98
N LEU A 156 21.22 5.72 -25.57
CA LEU A 156 21.95 4.61 -26.16
C LEU A 156 22.15 3.49 -25.13
N GLN A 157 21.82 2.27 -25.51
CA GLN A 157 22.15 1.03 -24.83
C GLN A 157 23.28 0.34 -25.62
N SER A 158 24.51 0.42 -25.12
CA SER A 158 25.70 -0.12 -25.83
C SER A 158 25.82 0.34 -27.28
N GLY A 159 25.51 1.62 -27.54
CA GLY A 159 25.52 2.22 -28.88
C GLY A 159 24.24 2.00 -29.70
N THR A 160 23.27 1.22 -29.21
CA THR A 160 21.97 1.04 -29.87
C THR A 160 20.95 2.02 -29.31
N PRO A 161 20.22 2.77 -30.14
CA PRO A 161 19.17 3.66 -29.66
C PRO A 161 18.07 2.93 -28.88
N VAL A 162 17.63 3.56 -27.80
CA VAL A 162 16.53 3.11 -26.95
C VAL A 162 15.61 4.28 -26.67
N LEU A 163 14.31 4.02 -26.69
CA LEU A 163 13.25 4.93 -26.27
C LEU A 163 12.45 4.26 -25.16
N SER A 164 12.15 4.99 -24.08
CA SER A 164 11.34 4.49 -22.97
C SER A 164 10.36 5.55 -22.48
N THR A 165 9.20 5.12 -21.98
CA THR A 165 8.22 5.99 -21.32
C THR A 165 8.05 5.66 -19.84
N LEU A 166 7.70 6.67 -19.03
CA LEU A 166 7.41 6.58 -17.60
C LEU A 166 6.48 7.72 -17.21
N ASN A 167 5.21 7.43 -16.89
CA ASN A 167 4.22 8.51 -16.74
C ASN A 167 3.89 8.87 -15.28
N GLU A 168 4.36 8.13 -14.28
CA GLU A 168 4.04 8.45 -12.90
C GLU A 168 4.78 9.70 -12.40
N PRO A 169 4.12 10.63 -11.67
CA PRO A 169 2.67 10.70 -11.43
C PRO A 169 1.86 11.41 -12.53
N TYR A 170 2.49 12.28 -13.33
CA TYR A 170 1.78 13.20 -14.26
C TYR A 170 2.43 13.36 -15.64
N GLY A 171 3.19 12.36 -16.07
CA GLY A 171 3.99 12.35 -17.29
C GLY A 171 3.22 12.00 -18.57
N ALA A 172 2.01 11.46 -18.48
CA ALA A 172 1.24 11.04 -19.66
C ALA A 172 1.00 12.21 -20.65
N GLN A 173 0.64 13.39 -20.13
CA GLN A 173 0.45 14.61 -20.93
C GLN A 173 1.67 15.04 -21.75
N ASP A 174 2.88 14.59 -21.39
CA ASP A 174 4.11 15.04 -22.06
C ASP A 174 4.23 14.46 -23.48
N TRP A 175 3.55 13.35 -23.77
CA TRP A 175 3.71 12.62 -25.03
C TRP A 175 2.40 12.18 -25.72
N PHE A 176 1.24 12.22 -25.06
CA PHE A 176 -0.04 11.95 -25.72
C PHE A 176 -1.26 12.63 -25.06
N PRO A 177 -2.32 12.97 -25.82
CA PRO A 177 -3.52 13.58 -25.26
C PRO A 177 -4.37 12.55 -24.50
N THR A 178 -4.62 12.82 -23.22
CA THR A 178 -5.39 11.91 -22.37
C THR A 178 -6.05 12.63 -21.19
N LYS A 179 -6.67 11.88 -20.27
CA LYS A 179 -7.09 12.34 -18.95
C LYS A 179 -6.21 11.64 -17.94
N GLN A 180 -5.28 12.38 -17.34
CA GLN A 180 -4.21 11.75 -16.54
C GLN A 180 -4.49 11.65 -15.04
N SER A 181 -5.51 12.37 -14.56
CA SER A 181 -5.92 12.35 -13.15
C SER A 181 -6.38 10.95 -12.70
N LEU A 182 -6.23 10.66 -11.40
CA LEU A 182 -6.59 9.37 -10.78
C LEU A 182 -8.13 9.21 -10.58
N ASN A 183 -8.90 9.55 -11.60
CA ASN A 183 -10.36 9.51 -11.59
C ASN A 183 -10.94 8.95 -12.90
N ASP A 184 -10.12 8.37 -13.76
CA ASP A 184 -10.52 7.74 -15.01
C ASP A 184 -9.55 6.63 -15.42
N LYS A 185 -10.10 5.44 -15.70
CA LYS A 185 -9.35 4.34 -16.29
C LYS A 185 -9.89 4.10 -17.69
N ILE A 186 -8.99 4.16 -18.67
CA ILE A 186 -9.34 3.88 -20.06
C ILE A 186 -9.66 2.39 -20.18
N GLU A 187 -10.90 2.03 -20.49
CA GLU A 187 -11.33 0.61 -20.46
C GLU A 187 -10.48 -0.28 -21.39
N ARG A 188 -10.01 0.28 -22.51
CA ARG A 188 -9.22 -0.41 -23.54
C ARG A 188 -8.20 0.53 -24.17
N PHE A 189 -7.02 0.01 -24.49
CA PHE A 189 -5.98 0.79 -25.15
C PHE A 189 -5.29 0.01 -26.26
N ASP A 190 -5.18 0.63 -27.43
CA ASP A 190 -4.46 0.10 -28.58
C ASP A 190 -3.22 0.94 -28.88
N PHE A 191 -2.05 0.28 -28.95
CA PHE A 191 -0.81 0.86 -29.45
C PHE A 191 -0.54 0.36 -30.86
N LYS A 192 -0.53 1.26 -31.85
CA LYS A 192 -0.06 0.99 -33.20
C LYS A 192 1.17 1.85 -33.48
N ILE A 193 2.33 1.22 -33.33
CA ILE A 193 3.62 1.90 -33.33
C ILE A 193 4.38 1.53 -34.59
N THR A 194 4.70 2.54 -35.41
CA THR A 194 5.60 2.40 -36.56
C THR A 194 7.01 2.78 -36.14
N THR A 195 7.98 1.87 -36.29
CA THR A 195 9.39 2.06 -35.94
C THR A 195 10.30 1.57 -37.07
N PRO A 196 11.57 1.99 -37.18
CA PRO A 196 12.54 1.30 -38.05
C PRO A 196 12.56 -0.21 -37.80
N SER A 197 12.70 -1.01 -38.86
CA SER A 197 12.44 -2.46 -38.84
C SER A 197 13.40 -3.27 -37.96
N ASN A 198 14.56 -2.72 -37.61
CA ASN A 198 15.56 -3.33 -36.73
C ASN A 198 15.21 -3.25 -35.23
N TYR A 199 14.23 -2.43 -34.83
CA TYR A 199 13.81 -2.30 -33.42
C TYR A 199 12.55 -3.12 -33.12
N SER A 200 12.31 -3.39 -31.84
CA SER A 200 11.09 -4.03 -31.33
C SER A 200 10.43 -3.12 -30.30
N VAL A 201 9.09 -3.14 -30.29
CA VAL A 201 8.27 -2.40 -29.33
C VAL A 201 7.77 -3.36 -28.27
N ALA A 202 8.01 -3.04 -27.00
CA ALA A 202 7.39 -3.66 -25.83
C ALA A 202 6.33 -2.69 -25.27
N ALA A 203 5.16 -3.18 -24.89
CA ALA A 203 4.05 -2.35 -24.37
C ALA A 203 3.06 -3.16 -23.50
N ASN A 204 2.10 -2.47 -22.88
CA ASN A 204 1.00 -3.12 -22.16
C ASN A 204 0.17 -4.04 -23.08
N GLY A 205 -0.52 -5.02 -22.49
CA GLY A 205 -1.49 -5.88 -23.18
C GLY A 205 -0.90 -6.95 -24.10
N LYS A 206 -1.67 -7.49 -25.03
CA LYS A 206 -1.23 -8.56 -25.94
C LYS A 206 -0.65 -7.98 -27.23
N LEU A 207 0.44 -8.59 -27.71
CA LEU A 207 0.92 -8.35 -29.06
C LEU A 207 -0.04 -9.00 -30.06
N MET A 208 -0.68 -8.18 -30.88
CA MET A 208 -1.69 -8.60 -31.85
C MET A 208 -1.08 -8.88 -33.22
N SER A 209 -0.12 -8.06 -33.66
CA SER A 209 0.56 -8.24 -34.94
C SER A 209 1.87 -7.46 -35.03
N GLU A 210 2.84 -7.98 -35.80
CA GLU A 210 3.99 -7.25 -36.33
C GLU A 210 3.96 -7.37 -37.87
N THR A 211 4.00 -6.25 -38.57
CA THR A 211 3.97 -6.21 -40.05
C THR A 211 5.05 -5.25 -40.58
N PHE A 212 5.44 -5.39 -41.85
CA PHE A 212 6.47 -4.56 -42.48
C PHE A 212 5.88 -3.76 -43.66
N PRO A 213 5.22 -2.61 -43.42
CA PRO A 213 4.47 -1.90 -44.46
C PRO A 213 5.33 -1.43 -45.64
N THR A 214 6.57 -1.01 -45.36
CA THR A 214 7.50 -0.45 -46.37
C THR A 214 8.86 -1.15 -46.39
N GLY A 215 8.98 -2.34 -45.77
CA GLY A 215 10.23 -3.13 -45.68
C GLY A 215 11.30 -2.57 -44.73
N ASN A 216 11.48 -1.25 -44.69
CA ASN A 216 12.38 -0.53 -43.78
C ASN A 216 11.73 -0.10 -42.46
N THR A 217 10.40 -0.18 -42.36
CA THR A 217 9.64 0.09 -41.14
C THR A 217 8.90 -1.16 -40.69
N LYS A 218 8.64 -1.24 -39.39
CA LYS A 218 7.80 -2.25 -38.76
C LYS A 218 6.66 -1.57 -38.02
N LEU A 219 5.43 -1.99 -38.33
CA LEU A 219 4.23 -1.63 -37.60
C LEU A 219 3.93 -2.72 -36.57
N THR A 220 3.96 -2.36 -35.30
CA THR A 220 3.63 -3.23 -34.17
C THR A 220 2.28 -2.82 -33.59
N PHE A 221 1.38 -3.79 -33.38
CA PHE A 221 0.08 -3.55 -32.77
C PHE A 221 -0.04 -4.31 -31.44
N TRP A 222 -0.17 -3.57 -30.34
CA TRP A 222 -0.49 -4.07 -29.01
C TRP A 222 -1.88 -3.64 -28.57
N ARG A 223 -2.55 -4.46 -27.75
CA ARG A 223 -3.89 -4.17 -27.22
C ARG A 223 -4.02 -4.63 -25.78
N THR A 224 -4.50 -3.75 -24.90
CA THR A 224 -5.09 -4.15 -23.62
C THR A 224 -6.60 -3.95 -23.62
N MET A 225 -7.28 -4.90 -23.00
CA MET A 225 -8.72 -5.00 -22.80
C MET A 225 -9.09 -4.79 -21.32
N TYR A 226 -8.13 -4.39 -20.49
CA TYR A 226 -8.34 -4.09 -19.08
C TYR A 226 -8.32 -2.57 -18.83
N PRO A 227 -9.18 -2.05 -17.94
CA PRO A 227 -9.15 -0.66 -17.52
C PRO A 227 -7.78 -0.25 -17.02
N THR A 228 -7.20 0.79 -17.60
CA THR A 228 -5.83 1.23 -17.30
C THR A 228 -5.78 2.75 -17.08
N PRO A 229 -5.29 3.24 -15.92
CA PRO A 229 -4.94 4.64 -15.71
C PRO A 229 -3.92 5.12 -16.73
N ALA A 230 -3.98 6.40 -17.12
CA ALA A 230 -3.02 6.97 -18.06
C ALA A 230 -1.56 6.84 -17.61
N TYR A 231 -1.29 6.87 -16.29
CA TYR A 231 0.07 6.74 -15.77
C TYR A 231 0.68 5.33 -15.96
N LEU A 232 -0.17 4.30 -16.17
CA LEU A 232 0.27 2.92 -16.41
C LEU A 232 0.45 2.57 -17.90
N ILE A 233 0.10 3.49 -18.81
CA ILE A 233 0.28 3.35 -20.26
C ILE A 233 1.75 3.56 -20.62
N ALA A 234 2.42 2.51 -21.10
CA ALA A 234 3.84 2.57 -21.37
C ALA A 234 4.29 1.72 -22.55
N LEU A 235 5.41 2.15 -23.12
CA LEU A 235 6.16 1.42 -24.13
C LEU A 235 7.66 1.64 -23.99
N SER A 236 8.42 0.70 -24.56
CA SER A 236 9.86 0.82 -24.75
C SER A 236 10.24 0.28 -26.12
N ILE A 237 11.23 0.88 -26.77
CA ILE A 237 11.64 0.56 -28.15
C ILE A 237 13.16 0.45 -28.24
N THR A 238 13.67 -0.74 -28.57
CA THR A 238 15.08 -0.96 -28.92
C THR A 238 15.27 -2.36 -29.55
N ASN A 239 16.51 -2.83 -29.70
CA ASN A 239 16.89 -4.16 -30.21
C ASN A 239 16.69 -5.30 -29.19
N PHE A 240 15.54 -5.34 -28.52
CA PHE A 240 15.25 -6.33 -27.47
C PHE A 240 15.48 -7.78 -27.92
N VAL A 241 16.05 -8.57 -27.01
CA VAL A 241 15.89 -10.02 -27.00
C VAL A 241 14.53 -10.35 -26.40
N LYS A 242 13.71 -11.08 -27.15
CA LYS A 242 12.35 -11.50 -26.74
C LYS A 242 12.42 -12.92 -26.16
N LEU A 243 12.04 -13.09 -24.89
CA LEU A 243 11.90 -14.40 -24.25
C LEU A 243 10.42 -14.69 -24.02
N ASN A 244 9.92 -15.79 -24.59
CA ASN A 244 8.52 -16.20 -24.47
C ASN A 244 8.43 -17.52 -23.71
N ASP A 245 7.57 -17.56 -22.71
CA ASP A 245 7.32 -18.73 -21.88
C ASP A 245 5.88 -18.66 -21.32
N THR A 246 5.57 -19.49 -20.33
CA THR A 246 4.32 -19.47 -19.56
C THR A 246 4.60 -19.40 -18.05
N ILE A 247 3.61 -18.90 -17.31
CA ILE A 247 3.66 -18.69 -15.86
C ILE A 247 2.26 -18.86 -15.24
N GLY A 248 2.21 -19.06 -13.92
CA GLY A 248 0.97 -19.16 -13.15
C GLY A 248 0.25 -20.49 -13.33
N ASN A 249 -0.88 -20.65 -12.62
CA ASN A 249 -1.70 -21.85 -12.70
C ASN A 249 -3.21 -21.50 -12.69
N PRO A 250 -3.98 -21.73 -13.79
CA PRO A 250 -3.53 -22.27 -15.08
C PRO A 250 -2.48 -21.40 -15.79
N PRO A 251 -1.58 -22.00 -16.60
CA PRO A 251 -0.54 -21.25 -17.31
C PRO A 251 -1.09 -20.19 -18.25
N PHE A 252 -0.46 -19.01 -18.27
CA PHE A 252 -0.71 -17.91 -19.21
C PHE A 252 0.62 -17.33 -19.74
N PRO A 253 0.62 -16.50 -20.79
CA PRO A 253 1.85 -16.01 -21.41
C PRO A 253 2.75 -15.23 -20.44
N PHE A 254 4.03 -15.59 -20.42
CA PHE A 254 5.12 -14.88 -19.75
C PHE A 254 6.10 -14.34 -20.79
N VAL A 255 6.10 -13.03 -21.01
CA VAL A 255 6.80 -12.42 -22.16
C VAL A 255 7.76 -11.34 -21.70
N ASN A 256 9.06 -11.52 -21.97
CA ASN A 256 10.11 -10.61 -21.53
C ASN A 256 10.81 -9.97 -22.73
N TYR A 257 10.96 -8.65 -22.70
CA TYR A 257 11.71 -7.85 -23.66
C TYR A 257 12.92 -7.27 -22.94
N ILE A 258 14.09 -7.89 -23.12
CA ILE A 258 15.30 -7.54 -22.38
C ILE A 258 16.43 -7.13 -23.31
N TYR A 259 17.38 -6.35 -22.80
CA TYR A 259 18.56 -5.96 -23.54
C TYR A 259 19.47 -7.17 -23.82
N PRO A 260 20.22 -7.17 -24.94
CA PRO A 260 21.20 -8.22 -25.23
C PRO A 260 22.23 -8.44 -24.11
N SER A 261 22.63 -7.38 -23.41
CA SER A 261 23.54 -7.44 -22.25
C SER A 261 22.93 -8.20 -21.07
N THR A 262 21.64 -8.01 -20.82
CA THR A 262 20.89 -8.70 -19.78
C THR A 262 20.71 -10.17 -20.13
N ASN A 263 20.41 -10.46 -21.39
CA ASN A 263 20.32 -11.84 -21.87
C ASN A 263 21.64 -12.61 -21.72
N SER A 264 22.78 -11.91 -21.81
CA SER A 264 24.11 -12.48 -21.63
C SER A 264 24.52 -12.63 -20.15
N ASN A 265 23.72 -12.09 -19.21
CA ASN A 265 23.98 -12.18 -17.78
C ASN A 265 23.18 -13.32 -17.14
N ALA A 266 23.87 -14.40 -16.78
CA ALA A 266 23.23 -15.58 -16.18
C ALA A 266 22.48 -15.29 -14.86
N THR A 267 22.94 -14.32 -14.07
CA THR A 267 22.27 -13.95 -12.80
C THR A 267 20.96 -13.22 -13.09
N SER A 268 20.95 -12.27 -14.02
CA SER A 268 19.73 -11.57 -14.43
C SER A 268 18.70 -12.55 -15.00
N ILE A 269 19.12 -13.45 -15.91
CA ILE A 269 18.25 -14.48 -16.48
C ILE A 269 17.69 -15.41 -15.39
N ALA A 270 18.51 -15.83 -14.41
CA ALA A 270 18.03 -16.65 -13.31
C ALA A 270 16.98 -15.93 -12.45
N ASN A 271 17.15 -14.63 -12.20
CA ASN A 271 16.18 -13.84 -11.45
C ASN A 271 14.90 -13.57 -12.25
N ILE A 272 14.99 -13.31 -13.56
CA ILE A 272 13.83 -13.22 -14.46
C ILE A 272 13.03 -14.52 -14.41
N ASN A 273 13.70 -15.68 -14.47
CA ASN A 273 13.01 -16.98 -14.39
C ASN A 273 12.41 -17.24 -13.01
N TRP A 274 13.01 -16.72 -11.93
CA TRP A 274 12.48 -16.81 -10.57
C TRP A 274 11.11 -16.14 -10.40
N THR A 275 10.75 -15.19 -11.27
CA THR A 275 9.41 -14.60 -11.38
C THR A 275 8.29 -15.65 -11.32
N LYS A 276 8.49 -16.82 -11.95
CA LYS A 276 7.51 -17.91 -11.93
C LYS A 276 7.21 -18.43 -10.54
N GLN A 277 8.23 -18.51 -9.68
CA GLN A 277 8.08 -18.98 -8.31
C GLN A 277 7.35 -17.96 -7.44
N VAL A 278 7.68 -16.68 -7.58
CA VAL A 278 7.00 -15.62 -6.82
C VAL A 278 5.58 -15.38 -7.30
N MET A 279 5.29 -15.49 -8.61
CA MET A 279 3.91 -15.47 -9.13
C MET A 279 3.03 -16.53 -8.46
N ASN A 280 3.49 -17.79 -8.41
CA ASN A 280 2.71 -18.87 -7.77
C ASN A 280 2.48 -18.60 -6.27
N THR A 281 3.49 -18.04 -5.60
CA THR A 281 3.36 -17.62 -4.19
C THR A 281 2.32 -16.52 -4.05
N PHE A 282 2.38 -15.47 -4.87
CA PHE A 282 1.42 -14.38 -4.82
C PHE A 282 0.01 -14.81 -5.22
N GLU A 283 -0.16 -15.69 -6.22
CA GLU A 283 -1.48 -16.24 -6.53
C GLU A 283 -2.10 -17.01 -5.34
N THR A 284 -1.26 -17.67 -4.54
CA THR A 284 -1.69 -18.38 -3.32
C THR A 284 -2.22 -17.42 -2.26
N TYR A 285 -1.52 -16.32 -2.01
CA TYR A 285 -1.80 -15.39 -0.91
C TYR A 285 -2.71 -14.23 -1.28
N PHE A 286 -2.59 -13.68 -2.49
CA PHE A 286 -3.35 -12.52 -2.98
C PHE A 286 -4.52 -12.90 -3.90
N GLY A 287 -4.56 -14.15 -4.36
CA GLY A 287 -5.57 -14.64 -5.32
C GLY A 287 -5.07 -14.60 -6.76
N SER A 288 -5.83 -15.15 -7.70
CA SER A 288 -5.40 -15.31 -9.11
C SER A 288 -4.88 -14.02 -9.75
N TYR A 289 -3.85 -14.16 -10.59
CA TYR A 289 -3.27 -13.02 -11.31
C TYR A 289 -4.34 -12.30 -12.15
N PRO A 290 -4.51 -10.98 -11.95
CA PRO A 290 -5.70 -10.28 -12.44
C PRO A 290 -5.74 -10.06 -13.96
N PHE A 291 -4.59 -10.08 -14.63
CA PHE A 291 -4.50 -9.84 -16.07
C PHE A 291 -4.16 -11.11 -16.87
N ARG A 292 -4.46 -12.29 -16.30
CA ARG A 292 -4.09 -13.60 -16.89
C ARG A 292 -4.66 -13.85 -18.28
N ASN A 293 -5.74 -13.17 -18.66
CA ASN A 293 -6.28 -13.26 -20.01
C ASN A 293 -5.44 -12.47 -21.03
N GLU A 294 -4.42 -11.75 -20.61
CA GLU A 294 -3.44 -11.07 -21.45
C GLU A 294 -2.07 -11.74 -21.33
N LYS A 295 -1.24 -11.24 -20.40
CA LYS A 295 0.11 -11.70 -20.13
C LYS A 295 0.59 -11.18 -18.78
N TYR A 296 1.70 -11.73 -18.30
CA TYR A 296 2.63 -11.00 -17.44
C TYR A 296 4.01 -11.01 -18.12
N GLY A 297 4.91 -10.12 -17.71
CA GLY A 297 6.20 -10.00 -18.34
C GLY A 297 7.00 -8.82 -17.84
N HIS A 298 8.13 -8.59 -18.49
CA HIS A 298 8.96 -7.44 -18.22
C HIS A 298 9.35 -6.74 -19.51
N MET A 299 9.43 -5.41 -19.48
CA MET A 299 10.14 -4.65 -20.51
C MET A 299 11.34 -3.93 -19.88
N GLU A 300 12.53 -4.20 -20.38
CA GLU A 300 13.71 -3.47 -19.92
C GLU A 300 13.68 -2.04 -20.48
N PHE A 301 14.02 -1.07 -19.64
CA PHE A 301 13.92 0.35 -20.01
C PHE A 301 15.08 1.17 -19.44
N MET A 302 15.11 2.47 -19.71
CA MET A 302 16.26 3.32 -19.40
C MET A 302 16.31 3.89 -17.97
N TYR A 303 15.24 3.79 -17.20
CA TYR A 303 15.18 4.34 -15.85
C TYR A 303 15.83 3.36 -14.85
N GLY A 304 16.07 3.79 -13.60
CA GLY A 304 16.64 2.95 -12.51
C GLY A 304 15.69 1.81 -12.11
N GLY A 305 15.56 1.44 -10.82
CA GLY A 305 14.64 0.43 -10.22
C GLY A 305 13.61 -0.32 -11.12
N GLY A 306 12.31 -0.23 -10.80
CA GLY A 306 11.19 -0.77 -11.62
C GLY A 306 10.02 0.22 -11.75
N MET A 307 9.00 -0.12 -12.55
CA MET A 307 7.71 0.58 -12.65
C MET A 307 6.65 -0.42 -13.06
N GLU A 308 5.48 -0.31 -12.44
CA GLU A 308 4.48 -1.36 -12.37
C GLU A 308 3.57 -1.48 -13.59
N HIS A 309 3.99 -0.90 -14.73
CA HIS A 309 3.20 -0.83 -15.95
C HIS A 309 2.42 -2.13 -16.23
N GLN A 310 1.08 -2.00 -16.22
CA GLN A 310 0.15 -3.11 -16.22
C GLN A 310 0.47 -4.18 -17.26
N THR A 311 0.50 -5.45 -16.84
CA THR A 311 0.84 -6.66 -17.62
C THR A 311 2.30 -6.81 -18.04
N MET A 312 3.15 -5.81 -17.84
CA MET A 312 4.54 -5.82 -18.31
C MET A 312 5.37 -4.79 -17.55
N SER A 313 5.80 -5.15 -16.34
CA SER A 313 6.58 -4.25 -15.49
C SER A 313 7.84 -3.78 -16.20
N SER A 314 8.11 -2.48 -16.13
CA SER A 314 9.32 -1.90 -16.67
C SER A 314 10.49 -2.06 -15.72
N MET A 315 11.58 -2.69 -16.17
CA MET A 315 12.70 -3.06 -15.31
C MET A 315 13.98 -2.30 -15.70
N GLY A 316 14.62 -1.64 -14.75
CA GLY A 316 16.00 -1.14 -14.85
C GLY A 316 16.99 -1.91 -13.98
N GLY A 317 16.49 -2.90 -13.22
CA GLY A 317 17.26 -3.84 -12.42
C GLY A 317 16.56 -5.19 -12.33
N TRP A 318 17.30 -6.22 -11.93
CA TRP A 318 16.82 -7.61 -11.92
C TRP A 318 17.00 -8.29 -10.57
N SER A 319 16.98 -7.52 -9.47
CA SER A 319 16.98 -8.14 -8.14
C SER A 319 15.65 -8.85 -7.90
N LYS A 320 15.67 -9.95 -7.15
CA LYS A 320 14.45 -10.69 -6.82
C LYS A 320 13.46 -9.86 -6.00
N GLN A 321 13.98 -8.97 -5.16
CA GLN A 321 13.15 -8.07 -4.36
C GLN A 321 12.42 -7.06 -5.25
N LEU A 322 13.13 -6.44 -6.20
CA LEU A 322 12.50 -5.55 -7.16
C LEU A 322 11.47 -6.28 -8.03
N ILE A 323 11.78 -7.48 -8.54
CA ILE A 323 10.81 -8.30 -9.29
C ILE A 323 9.57 -8.59 -8.45
N ALA A 324 9.73 -8.91 -7.16
CA ALA A 324 8.60 -9.14 -6.26
C ALA A 324 7.78 -7.86 -6.02
N HIS A 325 8.43 -6.71 -5.88
CA HIS A 325 7.78 -5.41 -5.74
C HIS A 325 6.88 -5.11 -6.94
N GLU A 326 7.47 -5.10 -8.14
CA GLU A 326 6.78 -4.78 -9.39
C GLU A 326 5.65 -5.75 -9.72
N LEU A 327 5.86 -7.04 -9.42
CA LEU A 327 4.83 -8.04 -9.63
C LEU A 327 3.65 -7.86 -8.66
N THR A 328 3.91 -7.42 -7.42
CA THR A 328 2.84 -7.21 -6.42
C THR A 328 1.87 -6.14 -6.87
N HIS A 329 2.36 -5.11 -7.56
CA HIS A 329 1.53 -4.01 -8.03
C HIS A 329 0.41 -4.42 -8.99
N GLN A 330 0.56 -5.55 -9.67
CA GLN A 330 -0.47 -6.08 -10.55
C GLN A 330 -1.79 -6.33 -9.80
N TRP A 331 -1.72 -6.68 -8.51
CA TRP A 331 -2.88 -6.73 -7.61
C TRP A 331 -3.16 -5.37 -6.95
N PHE A 332 -2.11 -4.68 -6.49
CA PHE A 332 -2.18 -3.46 -5.67
C PHE A 332 -1.50 -2.27 -6.36
N GLY A 333 -2.27 -1.42 -7.03
CA GLY A 333 -1.74 -0.37 -7.90
C GLY A 333 -2.35 -0.42 -9.29
N ASP A 334 -2.46 -1.63 -9.87
CA ASP A 334 -3.03 -1.80 -11.20
C ASP A 334 -4.50 -2.22 -11.15
N LYS A 335 -4.79 -3.40 -10.58
CA LYS A 335 -6.18 -3.86 -10.43
C LYS A 335 -6.94 -2.98 -9.46
N VAL A 336 -6.39 -2.68 -8.29
CA VAL A 336 -6.97 -1.72 -7.35
C VAL A 336 -5.96 -0.58 -7.18
N THR A 337 -6.22 0.54 -7.84
CA THR A 337 -5.30 1.70 -7.89
C THR A 337 -5.64 2.68 -6.77
N CYS A 338 -4.65 3.35 -6.16
CA CYS A 338 -4.95 4.46 -5.26
C CYS A 338 -5.79 5.56 -5.96
N GLY A 339 -6.86 6.04 -5.32
CA GLY A 339 -7.79 7.02 -5.90
C GLY A 339 -7.34 8.48 -5.76
N ALA A 340 -6.18 8.69 -5.14
CA ALA A 340 -5.53 9.97 -4.94
C ALA A 340 -4.08 9.71 -4.53
N TRP A 341 -3.17 10.64 -4.81
CA TRP A 341 -1.78 10.51 -4.35
C TRP A 341 -1.65 10.62 -2.82
N ASN A 342 -2.69 11.10 -2.14
CA ASN A 342 -2.83 10.99 -0.69
C ASN A 342 -2.77 9.53 -0.19
N ASP A 343 -3.35 8.63 -0.99
CA ASP A 343 -3.53 7.22 -0.71
C ASP A 343 -2.44 6.34 -1.33
N ILE A 344 -1.33 6.92 -1.82
CA ILE A 344 -0.26 6.21 -2.54
C ILE A 344 0.33 5.02 -1.75
N TRP A 345 0.26 5.04 -0.42
CA TRP A 345 0.66 3.90 0.42
C TRP A 345 -0.13 2.61 0.12
N LEU A 346 -1.34 2.71 -0.46
CA LEU A 346 -2.11 1.55 -0.94
C LEU A 346 -1.46 0.86 -2.14
N ASN A 347 -0.62 1.57 -2.91
CA ASN A 347 0.21 0.98 -3.94
C ASN A 347 1.53 0.52 -3.31
N GLU A 348 2.33 1.48 -2.82
CA GLU A 348 3.72 1.26 -2.41
C GLU A 348 3.88 0.43 -1.14
N GLY A 349 2.97 0.61 -0.18
CA GLY A 349 2.95 -0.15 1.05
C GLY A 349 2.62 -1.62 0.78
N PHE A 350 1.68 -1.89 -0.13
CA PHE A 350 1.35 -3.25 -0.53
C PHE A 350 2.47 -3.90 -1.34
N ALA A 351 3.11 -3.18 -2.26
CA ALA A 351 4.27 -3.68 -2.99
C ALA A 351 5.43 -4.04 -2.04
N THR A 352 5.71 -3.17 -1.06
CA THR A 352 6.68 -3.44 0.02
C THR A 352 6.26 -4.64 0.88
N PHE A 353 4.96 -4.81 1.16
CA PHE A 353 4.46 -6.02 1.84
C PHE A 353 4.62 -7.29 0.99
N GLY A 354 4.50 -7.20 -0.34
CA GLY A 354 4.83 -8.28 -1.26
C GLY A 354 6.31 -8.69 -1.18
N GLU A 355 7.22 -7.74 -0.99
CA GLU A 355 8.61 -8.04 -0.68
C GLU A 355 8.76 -8.77 0.66
N HIS A 356 8.03 -8.34 1.70
CA HIS A 356 8.02 -9.05 3.00
C HIS A 356 7.59 -10.51 2.82
N LEU A 357 6.53 -10.75 2.03
CA LEU A 357 6.03 -12.10 1.74
C LEU A 357 7.05 -12.93 0.96
N ALA A 358 7.67 -12.37 -0.08
CA ALA A 358 8.71 -13.05 -0.85
C ALA A 358 9.95 -13.36 0.01
N ASN A 359 10.36 -12.43 0.86
CA ASN A 359 11.46 -12.62 1.81
C ASN A 359 11.15 -13.77 2.77
N GLU A 360 9.97 -13.74 3.41
CA GLU A 360 9.54 -14.73 4.40
C GLU A 360 9.40 -16.14 3.79
N LYS A 361 8.82 -16.26 2.60
CA LYS A 361 8.44 -17.57 2.03
C LYS A 361 9.48 -18.16 1.07
N LEU A 362 10.31 -17.34 0.44
CA LEU A 362 11.14 -17.78 -0.69
C LEU A 362 12.63 -17.43 -0.58
N LEU A 363 12.99 -16.32 0.07
CA LEU A 363 14.35 -15.77 -0.06
C LEU A 363 15.19 -15.87 1.22
N MET A 364 14.57 -15.77 2.40
CA MET A 364 15.28 -15.66 3.68
C MET A 364 14.93 -16.81 4.62
N THR A 365 15.91 -17.23 5.42
CA THR A 365 15.65 -18.01 6.63
C THR A 365 14.92 -17.15 7.67
N ASN A 366 14.32 -17.78 8.68
CA ASN A 366 13.63 -17.04 9.75
C ASN A 366 14.55 -16.01 10.42
N THR A 367 15.78 -16.38 10.77
CA THR A 367 16.74 -15.45 11.39
C THR A 367 17.08 -14.26 10.49
N GLU A 368 17.31 -14.48 9.20
CA GLU A 368 17.57 -13.40 8.24
C GLU A 368 16.36 -12.47 8.10
N PHE A 369 15.16 -13.04 8.06
CA PHE A 369 13.92 -12.26 7.97
C PHE A 369 13.67 -11.42 9.22
N LEU A 370 13.92 -11.96 10.42
CA LEU A 370 13.83 -11.19 11.67
C LEU A 370 14.85 -10.04 11.70
N ASN A 371 16.07 -10.25 11.22
CA ASN A 371 17.07 -9.18 11.09
C ASN A 371 16.64 -8.10 10.08
N TYR A 372 16.03 -8.50 8.97
CA TYR A 372 15.44 -7.58 8.00
C TYR A 372 14.34 -6.73 8.63
N LEU A 373 13.39 -7.34 9.34
CA LEU A 373 12.29 -6.64 10.01
C LEU A 373 12.78 -5.69 11.12
N GLN A 374 13.82 -6.08 11.87
CA GLN A 374 14.47 -5.19 12.82
C GLN A 374 15.04 -3.95 12.12
N GLY A 375 15.67 -4.14 10.97
CA GLY A 375 16.21 -3.06 10.14
C GLY A 375 15.11 -2.11 9.64
N GLN A 376 13.99 -2.67 9.16
CA GLN A 376 12.82 -1.89 8.73
C GLN A 376 12.23 -1.10 9.89
N SER A 377 11.97 -1.73 11.04
CA SER A 377 11.45 -1.06 12.24
C SER A 377 12.38 0.07 12.70
N SER A 378 13.70 -0.16 12.72
CA SER A 378 14.69 0.86 13.07
C SER A 378 14.69 2.04 12.09
N TYR A 379 14.51 1.76 10.80
CA TYR A 379 14.45 2.79 9.75
C TYR A 379 13.17 3.63 9.86
N ILE A 380 12.02 2.98 10.02
CA ILE A 380 10.72 3.63 10.19
C ILE A 380 10.74 4.53 11.42
N THR A 381 11.24 4.02 12.55
CA THR A 381 11.26 4.74 13.83
C THR A 381 12.46 5.69 13.99
N ALA A 382 13.26 5.91 12.94
CA ALA A 382 14.38 6.86 12.95
C ALA A 382 13.93 8.33 13.08
N SER A 383 12.67 8.64 12.72
CA SER A 383 12.04 9.94 12.94
C SER A 383 10.67 9.74 13.61
N THR A 384 10.27 10.71 14.44
CA THR A 384 9.02 10.70 15.19
C THR A 384 7.84 11.30 14.42
N THR A 385 8.09 11.90 13.26
CA THR A 385 7.06 12.58 12.45
C THR A 385 6.71 11.78 11.20
N GLY A 386 5.58 12.11 10.58
CA GLY A 386 5.12 11.57 9.31
C GLY A 386 4.14 10.40 9.39
N SER A 387 3.12 10.49 8.54
CA SER A 387 2.05 9.53 8.30
C SER A 387 2.27 8.77 6.99
N VAL A 388 1.65 7.60 6.81
CA VAL A 388 1.67 6.92 5.49
C VAL A 388 0.71 7.60 4.52
N TYR A 389 -0.43 8.10 5.02
CA TYR A 389 -1.32 8.99 4.26
C TYR A 389 -0.62 10.32 3.98
N VAL A 390 -0.55 10.74 2.71
CA VAL A 390 0.11 12.01 2.36
C VAL A 390 -0.87 13.16 2.64
N PRO A 391 -0.53 14.14 3.51
CA PRO A 391 -1.38 15.30 3.72
C PRO A 391 -1.42 16.18 2.46
N ASP A 392 -2.47 16.97 2.28
CA ASP A 392 -2.64 17.84 1.10
C ASP A 392 -1.47 18.80 0.88
N SER A 393 -0.91 19.33 1.97
CA SER A 393 0.30 20.18 1.95
C SER A 393 1.56 19.44 1.45
N GLY A 394 1.55 18.10 1.48
CA GLY A 394 2.61 17.23 1.00
C GLY A 394 2.48 16.85 -0.48
N LEU A 395 1.31 17.03 -1.10
CA LEU A 395 1.08 16.60 -2.48
C LEU A 395 1.91 17.38 -3.51
N SER A 396 2.37 18.58 -3.15
CA SER A 396 3.27 19.35 -4.02
C SER A 396 4.71 18.84 -4.02
N SER A 397 5.02 17.83 -3.20
CA SER A 397 6.35 17.26 -3.05
C SER A 397 6.34 15.80 -3.44
N ILE A 398 6.96 15.50 -4.57
CA ILE A 398 7.16 14.13 -5.06
C ILE A 398 7.89 13.25 -4.03
N ASN A 399 8.88 13.82 -3.34
CA ASN A 399 9.62 13.14 -2.27
C ASN A 399 8.73 12.75 -1.10
N ARG A 400 7.63 13.48 -0.89
CA ARG A 400 6.68 13.19 0.18
C ARG A 400 5.64 12.18 -0.28
N ILE A 401 5.16 12.27 -1.53
CA ILE A 401 4.26 11.26 -2.10
C ILE A 401 4.98 9.91 -2.07
N PHE A 402 6.20 9.86 -2.56
CA PHE A 402 7.01 8.65 -2.63
C PHE A 402 8.13 8.64 -1.59
N ASP A 403 7.74 8.81 -0.32
CA ASP A 403 8.68 8.79 0.80
C ASP A 403 8.99 7.33 1.19
N SER A 404 10.25 6.91 1.01
CA SER A 404 10.67 5.54 1.27
C SER A 404 10.51 5.05 2.70
N ARG A 405 10.50 5.95 3.68
CA ARG A 405 10.25 5.59 5.06
C ARG A 405 8.76 5.47 5.34
N LEU A 406 7.94 6.33 4.73
CA LEU A 406 6.52 6.46 5.04
C LEU A 406 5.64 5.65 4.08
N SER A 407 5.64 5.99 2.79
CA SER A 407 4.77 5.37 1.78
C SER A 407 5.11 3.90 1.54
N TYR A 408 6.41 3.54 1.64
CA TYR A 408 6.94 2.19 1.41
C TYR A 408 7.11 1.41 2.72
N ALA A 409 8.16 1.73 3.49
CA ALA A 409 8.54 0.92 4.66
C ALA A 409 7.45 0.90 5.74
N LYS A 410 6.96 2.07 6.19
CA LYS A 410 5.86 2.15 7.16
C LYS A 410 4.57 1.59 6.57
N GLY A 411 4.23 1.89 5.31
CA GLY A 411 3.07 1.31 4.61
C GLY A 411 3.06 -0.23 4.62
N GLY A 412 4.17 -0.87 4.25
CA GLY A 412 4.31 -2.33 4.28
C GLY A 412 4.28 -2.91 5.70
N TYR A 413 4.76 -2.17 6.70
CA TYR A 413 4.68 -2.58 8.10
C TYR A 413 3.28 -2.43 8.70
N VAL A 414 2.50 -1.43 8.29
CA VAL A 414 1.08 -1.29 8.65
C VAL A 414 0.30 -2.54 8.24
N LEU A 415 0.52 -3.04 7.02
CA LEU A 415 -0.08 -4.29 6.55
C LEU A 415 0.39 -5.51 7.34
N ARG A 416 1.67 -5.55 7.74
CA ARG A 416 2.20 -6.59 8.62
C ARG A 416 1.54 -6.57 10.01
N MET A 417 1.28 -5.39 10.57
CA MET A 417 0.57 -5.25 11.84
C MET A 417 -0.89 -5.68 11.73
N LEU A 418 -1.58 -5.33 10.65
CA LEU A 418 -2.93 -5.86 10.36
C LEU A 418 -2.94 -7.39 10.27
N LYS A 419 -1.94 -7.98 9.58
CA LYS A 419 -1.74 -9.44 9.54
C LYS A 419 -1.52 -10.03 10.93
N TRP A 420 -0.78 -9.36 11.82
CA TRP A 420 -0.62 -9.80 13.20
C TRP A 420 -1.94 -9.79 13.97
N ILE A 421 -2.74 -8.71 13.84
CA ILE A 421 -4.02 -8.57 14.53
C ILE A 421 -5.03 -9.64 14.06
N LEU A 422 -5.11 -9.88 12.75
CA LEU A 422 -6.09 -10.79 12.15
C LEU A 422 -5.63 -12.26 12.13
N GLY A 423 -4.33 -12.51 12.14
CA GLY A 423 -3.75 -13.78 11.76
C GLY A 423 -3.78 -14.02 10.24
N ASP A 424 -2.92 -14.93 9.78
CA ASP A 424 -2.66 -15.16 8.34
C ASP A 424 -3.92 -15.50 7.54
N ALA A 425 -4.74 -16.43 8.03
CA ALA A 425 -5.90 -16.91 7.27
C ALA A 425 -6.92 -15.80 6.99
N ALA A 426 -7.30 -15.04 8.03
CA ALA A 426 -8.26 -13.95 7.89
C ALA A 426 -7.67 -12.78 7.08
N PHE A 427 -6.39 -12.44 7.29
CA PHE A 427 -5.73 -11.37 6.56
C PHE A 427 -5.68 -11.65 5.05
N TYR A 428 -5.16 -12.80 4.62
CA TYR A 428 -5.06 -13.12 3.19
C TYR A 428 -6.43 -13.34 2.54
N GLN A 429 -7.42 -13.83 3.28
CA GLN A 429 -8.79 -13.86 2.78
C GLN A 429 -9.35 -12.44 2.57
N ALA A 430 -9.13 -11.52 3.51
CA ALA A 430 -9.57 -10.14 3.37
C ALA A 430 -8.91 -9.42 2.17
N LEU A 431 -7.65 -9.73 1.83
CA LEU A 431 -7.02 -9.22 0.61
C LEU A 431 -7.68 -9.76 -0.66
N LYS A 432 -7.99 -11.06 -0.70
CA LYS A 432 -8.72 -11.67 -1.84
C LYS A 432 -10.10 -11.04 -2.01
N ASP A 433 -10.80 -10.81 -0.90
CA ASP A 433 -12.10 -10.15 -0.91
C ASP A 433 -11.97 -8.71 -1.42
N TYR A 434 -10.98 -7.94 -0.95
CA TYR A 434 -10.69 -6.58 -1.40
C TYR A 434 -10.56 -6.49 -2.93
N HIS A 435 -9.84 -7.43 -3.55
CA HIS A 435 -9.72 -7.51 -5.01
C HIS A 435 -10.95 -8.06 -5.74
N ALA A 436 -11.87 -8.73 -5.02
CA ALA A 436 -13.09 -9.28 -5.60
C ALA A 436 -14.25 -8.28 -5.57
N ARG A 437 -14.11 -7.15 -4.86
CA ARG A 437 -15.19 -6.17 -4.71
C ARG A 437 -15.48 -5.46 -6.04
N PRO A 438 -16.72 -5.50 -6.54
CA PRO A 438 -17.06 -4.92 -7.84
C PRO A 438 -16.77 -3.42 -7.98
N ASN A 439 -16.85 -2.65 -6.89
CA ASN A 439 -16.59 -1.21 -6.89
C ASN A 439 -15.08 -0.86 -6.82
N LEU A 440 -14.22 -1.81 -6.45
CA LEU A 440 -12.78 -1.60 -6.30
C LEU A 440 -11.95 -2.31 -7.38
N ALA A 441 -12.42 -3.48 -7.83
CA ALA A 441 -11.75 -4.27 -8.84
C ALA A 441 -11.69 -3.52 -10.18
N TYR A 442 -10.49 -3.38 -10.72
CA TYR A 442 -10.20 -2.59 -11.92
C TYR A 442 -10.65 -1.13 -11.80
N SER A 443 -10.62 -0.59 -10.58
CA SER A 443 -11.08 0.75 -10.23
C SER A 443 -10.06 1.45 -9.32
N TYR A 444 -10.47 2.58 -8.76
CA TYR A 444 -9.73 3.34 -7.76
C TYR A 444 -10.25 3.06 -6.35
N ALA A 445 -9.36 3.05 -5.37
CA ALA A 445 -9.66 2.88 -3.95
C ALA A 445 -8.96 3.93 -3.11
N ARG A 446 -9.65 4.44 -2.10
CA ARG A 446 -9.09 5.31 -1.06
C ARG A 446 -8.80 4.52 0.21
N THR A 447 -8.02 5.09 1.12
CA THR A 447 -7.71 4.48 2.42
C THR A 447 -8.99 4.03 3.15
N THR A 448 -10.06 4.82 3.06
CA THR A 448 -11.37 4.51 3.65
C THR A 448 -12.03 3.28 3.04
N ASP A 449 -11.83 3.03 1.74
CA ASP A 449 -12.39 1.85 1.07
C ASP A 449 -11.69 0.57 1.53
N PHE A 450 -10.37 0.63 1.75
CA PHE A 450 -9.64 -0.50 2.32
C PHE A 450 -10.06 -0.77 3.78
N ASN A 451 -10.21 0.26 4.61
CA ASN A 451 -10.73 0.10 5.98
C ASN A 451 -12.15 -0.53 5.97
N ALA A 452 -13.07 -0.01 5.15
CA ALA A 452 -14.41 -0.57 5.00
C ALA A 452 -14.38 -2.01 4.48
N SER A 453 -13.42 -2.34 3.60
CA SER A 453 -13.21 -3.70 3.12
C SER A 453 -12.81 -4.66 4.24
N LEU A 454 -11.86 -4.26 5.09
CA LEU A 454 -11.45 -5.05 6.26
C LEU A 454 -12.61 -5.30 7.22
N LEU A 455 -13.41 -4.26 7.53
CA LEU A 455 -14.60 -4.39 8.37
C LEU A 455 -15.59 -5.41 7.79
N GLN A 456 -15.92 -5.30 6.50
CA GLN A 456 -16.88 -6.23 5.90
C GLN A 456 -16.34 -7.67 5.78
N SER A 457 -15.04 -7.86 5.57
CA SER A 457 -14.44 -9.19 5.47
C SER A 457 -14.22 -9.86 6.83
N THR A 458 -13.94 -9.10 7.88
CA THR A 458 -13.48 -9.64 9.17
C THR A 458 -14.44 -9.39 10.34
N GLY A 459 -15.36 -8.43 10.20
CA GLY A 459 -16.22 -7.95 11.29
C GLY A 459 -15.51 -7.06 12.31
N THR A 460 -14.21 -6.78 12.13
CA THR A 460 -13.40 -5.97 13.04
C THR A 460 -13.35 -4.52 12.56
N ASP A 461 -13.64 -3.58 13.45
CA ASP A 461 -13.48 -2.14 13.20
C ASP A 461 -12.02 -1.73 13.43
N PHE A 462 -11.37 -1.26 12.35
CA PHE A 462 -9.99 -0.78 12.37
C PHE A 462 -9.90 0.75 12.38
N THR A 463 -10.99 1.47 12.64
CA THR A 463 -10.99 2.95 12.61
C THR A 463 -9.89 3.56 13.47
N GLU A 464 -9.75 3.15 14.74
CA GLU A 464 -8.68 3.67 15.61
C GLU A 464 -7.29 3.23 15.15
N PHE A 465 -7.14 2.00 14.68
CA PHE A 465 -5.87 1.55 14.10
C PHE A 465 -5.44 2.42 12.90
N PHE A 466 -6.38 2.81 12.04
CA PHE A 466 -6.09 3.70 10.91
C PHE A 466 -5.81 5.13 11.38
N ASN A 467 -6.55 5.64 12.37
CA ASN A 467 -6.28 6.94 12.98
C ASN A 467 -4.83 7.01 13.50
N ASP A 468 -4.36 5.95 14.16
CA ASP A 468 -3.03 5.92 14.77
C ASP A 468 -1.90 5.69 13.75
N TRP A 469 -2.05 4.66 12.92
CA TRP A 469 -0.93 4.13 12.14
C TRP A 469 -0.91 4.64 10.71
N VAL A 470 -2.08 5.03 10.17
CA VAL A 470 -2.21 5.50 8.79
C VAL A 470 -2.20 7.02 8.72
N TYR A 471 -3.09 7.66 9.48
CA TYR A 471 -3.24 9.12 9.53
C TYR A 471 -2.30 9.77 10.55
N GLY A 472 -2.09 9.11 11.69
CA GLY A 472 -1.24 9.56 12.78
C GLY A 472 0.25 9.40 12.52
N GLU A 473 1.03 10.08 13.37
CA GLU A 473 2.50 10.09 13.30
C GLU A 473 3.13 9.38 14.49
N GLY A 474 4.41 9.04 14.34
CA GLY A 474 5.21 8.50 15.43
C GLY A 474 4.99 7.01 15.68
N TYR A 475 5.34 6.60 16.90
CA TYR A 475 5.33 5.22 17.38
C TYR A 475 5.26 5.18 18.92
N PRO A 476 4.83 4.05 19.50
CA PRO A 476 4.83 3.83 20.95
C PRO A 476 6.19 3.34 21.48
N THR A 477 6.43 3.61 22.76
CA THR A 477 7.43 2.93 23.61
C THR A 477 6.69 2.31 24.79
N TYR A 478 6.81 0.99 24.95
CA TYR A 478 6.15 0.25 26.03
C TYR A 478 7.09 -0.01 27.20
N THR A 479 6.55 0.04 28.40
CA THR A 479 7.18 -0.51 29.61
C THR A 479 6.28 -1.63 30.13
N ILE A 480 6.77 -2.87 30.04
CA ILE A 480 6.06 -4.07 30.44
C ILE A 480 6.72 -4.60 31.71
N LYS A 481 6.07 -4.37 32.84
CA LYS A 481 6.49 -4.94 34.12
C LYS A 481 5.80 -6.26 34.33
N TRP A 482 6.50 -7.26 34.84
CA TRP A 482 5.89 -8.56 35.12
C TRP A 482 6.36 -9.17 36.43
N MET A 483 5.53 -10.03 37.01
CA MET A 483 5.89 -10.90 38.12
C MET A 483 5.19 -12.25 37.97
N GLN A 484 5.72 -13.29 38.61
CA GLN A 484 5.02 -14.56 38.77
C GLN A 484 4.64 -14.77 40.23
N GLY A 485 3.36 -15.03 40.49
CA GLY A 485 2.84 -15.47 41.77
C GLY A 485 2.17 -16.83 41.61
N GLY A 486 2.76 -17.88 42.16
CA GLY A 486 2.28 -19.26 41.95
C GLY A 486 2.22 -19.60 40.45
N ASN A 487 1.06 -20.09 39.99
CA ASN A 487 0.83 -20.45 38.59
C ASN A 487 0.29 -19.28 37.74
N GLN A 488 0.44 -18.04 38.20
CA GLN A 488 -0.04 -16.85 37.49
C GLN A 488 1.09 -15.87 37.21
N ALA A 489 1.11 -15.33 36.00
CA ALA A 489 1.96 -14.22 35.60
C ALA A 489 1.11 -12.95 35.51
N LEU A 490 1.49 -11.94 36.27
CA LEU A 490 0.91 -10.61 36.18
C LEU A 490 1.80 -9.74 35.29
N PHE A 491 1.21 -9.09 34.28
CA PHE A 491 1.84 -8.08 33.44
C PHE A 491 1.17 -6.74 33.68
N LYS A 492 1.93 -5.68 33.91
CA LYS A 492 1.46 -4.30 33.93
C LYS A 492 2.13 -3.53 32.79
N VAL A 493 1.31 -2.99 31.90
CA VAL A 493 1.76 -2.34 30.67
C VAL A 493 1.49 -0.85 30.75
N SER A 494 2.50 -0.03 30.49
CA SER A 494 2.36 1.39 30.25
C SER A 494 3.01 1.80 28.93
N GLN A 495 2.53 2.87 28.32
CA GLN A 495 3.01 3.38 27.05
C GLN A 495 3.28 4.89 27.11
N THR A 496 4.31 5.33 26.38
CA THR A 496 4.51 6.72 25.95
C THR A 496 4.57 6.80 24.42
N GLN A 497 4.14 7.91 23.84
CA GLN A 497 4.08 8.12 22.39
C GLN A 497 5.18 9.08 21.95
N SER A 498 5.75 8.86 20.76
CA SER A 498 6.76 9.76 20.20
C SER A 498 6.19 11.03 19.56
N SER A 499 4.88 11.08 19.32
CA SER A 499 4.16 12.20 18.71
C SER A 499 2.84 12.41 19.43
N SER A 500 2.43 13.67 19.61
CA SER A 500 1.15 14.02 20.23
C SER A 500 -0.04 13.91 19.28
N THR A 501 0.19 13.60 18.00
CA THR A 501 -0.87 13.35 17.02
C THR A 501 -1.68 12.08 17.33
N VAL A 502 -1.10 11.18 18.13
CA VAL A 502 -1.72 9.93 18.59
C VAL A 502 -1.67 9.92 20.12
N SER A 503 -2.83 9.82 20.77
CA SER A 503 -2.92 9.84 22.24
C SER A 503 -2.60 8.50 22.89
N PHE A 504 -2.87 7.41 22.21
CA PHE A 504 -2.62 6.03 22.62
C PHE A 504 -2.53 5.15 21.38
N PHE A 505 -1.80 4.03 21.45
CA PHE A 505 -1.68 3.11 20.32
C PHE A 505 -2.26 1.78 20.77
N GLU A 506 -3.56 1.57 20.55
CA GLU A 506 -4.24 0.34 20.93
C GLU A 506 -3.71 -0.83 20.12
N MET A 507 -3.06 -1.79 20.79
CA MET A 507 -2.45 -2.93 20.10
C MET A 507 -2.53 -4.24 20.89
N PRO A 508 -2.76 -5.38 20.22
CA PRO A 508 -2.52 -6.70 20.78
C PRO A 508 -1.02 -6.94 20.92
N LEU A 509 -0.50 -6.91 22.14
CA LEU A 509 0.94 -7.00 22.40
C LEU A 509 1.42 -8.47 22.41
N PRO A 510 2.35 -8.87 21.53
CA PRO A 510 2.95 -10.21 21.51
C PRO A 510 3.91 -10.43 22.69
N ILE A 511 3.58 -11.37 23.57
CA ILE A 511 4.42 -11.77 24.69
C ILE A 511 4.81 -13.24 24.57
N LYS A 512 6.11 -13.53 24.67
CA LYS A 512 6.65 -14.88 24.79
C LYS A 512 7.27 -15.06 26.17
N VAL A 513 6.84 -16.08 26.89
CA VAL A 513 7.35 -16.47 28.19
C VAL A 513 8.16 -17.74 28.03
N THR A 514 9.36 -17.78 28.61
CA THR A 514 10.22 -18.98 28.62
C THR A 514 10.45 -19.42 30.06
N GLY A 515 10.23 -20.70 30.35
CA GLY A 515 10.40 -21.30 31.66
C GLY A 515 11.84 -21.75 31.96
N THR A 516 12.13 -22.01 33.23
CA THR A 516 13.47 -22.45 33.70
C THR A 516 13.91 -23.79 33.12
N SER A 517 12.97 -24.60 32.61
CA SER A 517 13.25 -25.90 31.97
C SER A 517 13.00 -25.87 30.45
N GLY A 518 12.96 -24.68 29.84
CA GLY A 518 12.81 -24.51 28.40
C GLY A 518 11.37 -24.54 27.88
N GLN A 519 10.36 -24.63 28.76
CA GLN A 519 8.96 -24.50 28.37
C GLN A 519 8.71 -23.12 27.75
N THR A 520 7.74 -23.02 26.84
CA THR A 520 7.32 -21.72 26.29
C THR A 520 5.81 -21.55 26.37
N ALA A 521 5.38 -20.30 26.58
CA ALA A 521 3.99 -19.88 26.47
C ALA A 521 3.92 -18.56 25.70
N TYR A 522 2.85 -18.37 24.94
CA TYR A 522 2.62 -17.20 24.10
C TYR A 522 1.32 -16.54 24.51
N PHE A 523 1.36 -15.23 24.73
CA PHE A 523 0.21 -14.43 25.11
C PHE A 523 0.05 -13.23 24.19
N VAL A 524 -1.19 -12.80 24.05
CA VAL A 524 -1.56 -11.56 23.39
C VAL A 524 -2.24 -10.68 24.43
N LEU A 525 -1.59 -9.58 24.81
CA LEU A 525 -2.15 -8.64 25.77
C LEU A 525 -2.83 -7.51 25.01
N ASN A 526 -4.16 -7.47 24.98
CA ASN A 526 -4.93 -6.44 24.29
C ASN A 526 -4.85 -5.11 25.05
N ASN A 527 -3.79 -4.34 24.79
CA ASN A 527 -3.54 -3.09 25.49
C ASN A 527 -4.36 -1.96 24.90
N THR A 528 -5.33 -1.48 25.69
CA THR A 528 -6.33 -0.47 25.29
C THR A 528 -6.31 0.77 26.18
N SER A 529 -5.53 0.74 27.25
CA SER A 529 -5.34 1.90 28.12
C SER A 529 -3.96 1.89 28.76
N ASN A 530 -3.48 3.07 29.17
CA ASN A 530 -2.21 3.17 29.87
C ASN A 530 -2.30 2.55 31.27
N ASN A 531 -1.19 2.00 31.77
CA ASN A 531 -1.08 1.32 33.08
C ASN A 531 -2.00 0.09 33.27
N GLN A 532 -2.40 -0.59 32.19
CA GLN A 532 -3.29 -1.74 32.24
C GLN A 532 -2.61 -3.00 32.77
N SER A 533 -3.32 -3.78 33.58
CA SER A 533 -2.84 -5.04 34.15
C SER A 533 -3.48 -6.26 33.47
N PHE A 534 -2.71 -7.33 33.27
CA PHE A 534 -3.14 -8.59 32.68
C PHE A 534 -2.66 -9.76 33.51
N LEU A 535 -3.55 -10.70 33.81
CA LEU A 535 -3.22 -11.92 34.54
C LEU A 535 -3.30 -13.11 33.59
N GLN A 536 -2.22 -13.88 33.46
CA GLN A 536 -2.11 -15.04 32.59
C GLN A 536 -1.74 -16.29 33.39
N SER A 537 -2.26 -17.45 32.99
CA SER A 537 -1.91 -18.71 33.64
C SER A 537 -0.59 -19.25 33.07
N VAL A 538 0.40 -19.46 33.93
CA VAL A 538 1.71 -20.05 33.59
C VAL A 538 2.04 -21.11 34.63
N THR A 539 1.93 -22.39 34.23
CA THR A 539 2.07 -23.55 35.13
C THR A 539 3.52 -24.01 35.34
N PHE A 540 4.49 -23.17 34.98
CA PHE A 540 5.91 -23.44 35.13
C PHE A 540 6.66 -22.19 35.61
N PRO A 541 7.78 -22.32 36.35
CA PRO A 541 8.58 -21.17 36.77
C PRO A 541 9.13 -20.39 35.56
N ILE A 542 8.90 -19.09 35.53
CA ILE A 542 9.32 -18.21 34.43
C ILE A 542 10.80 -17.84 34.59
N ALA A 543 11.58 -18.05 33.53
CA ALA A 543 12.97 -17.62 33.44
C ALA A 543 13.10 -16.28 32.69
N SER A 544 12.32 -16.05 31.64
CA SER A 544 12.36 -14.81 30.87
C SER A 544 11.03 -14.49 30.18
N VAL A 545 10.83 -13.20 29.92
CA VAL A 545 9.70 -12.67 29.14
C VAL A 545 10.28 -11.83 28.01
N GLN A 546 9.82 -12.09 26.80
CA GLN A 546 10.18 -11.35 25.59
C GLN A 546 8.91 -10.68 25.04
N PHE A 547 9.04 -9.42 24.65
CA PHE A 547 8.00 -8.67 23.96
C PHE A 547 8.40 -8.49 22.49
N ASN A 548 7.41 -8.51 21.59
CA ASN A 548 7.63 -8.25 20.16
C ASN A 548 8.70 -9.15 19.54
N TYR A 549 8.68 -10.43 19.94
CA TYR A 549 9.75 -11.40 19.72
C TYR A 549 9.99 -11.78 18.25
N GLU A 550 9.10 -11.39 17.33
CA GLU A 550 9.26 -11.53 15.88
C GLU A 550 9.09 -10.20 15.12
N TYR A 551 9.18 -9.07 15.84
CA TYR A 551 8.90 -7.74 15.31
C TYR A 551 7.51 -7.68 14.64
N GLN A 552 6.50 -8.16 15.36
CA GLN A 552 5.11 -8.19 14.87
C GLN A 552 4.51 -6.78 14.80
N ILE A 553 4.95 -5.86 15.66
CA ILE A 553 4.44 -4.49 15.75
C ILE A 553 5.56 -3.45 15.74
N LEU A 554 5.25 -2.23 15.30
CA LEU A 554 6.17 -1.09 15.38
C LEU A 554 6.21 -0.55 16.82
N GLU A 555 7.41 -0.39 17.33
CA GLU A 555 7.71 0.22 18.62
C GLU A 555 9.16 0.69 18.60
N LYS A 556 9.54 1.53 19.57
CA LYS A 556 10.96 1.81 19.79
C LYS A 556 11.29 1.83 21.27
N ASN A 557 12.44 1.24 21.62
CA ASN A 557 13.03 1.28 22.95
C ASN A 557 12.11 0.72 24.06
N SER A 558 11.20 -0.19 23.74
CA SER A 558 10.35 -0.82 24.75
C SER A 558 11.15 -1.71 25.70
N THR A 559 10.71 -1.80 26.95
CA THR A 559 11.38 -2.56 28.00
C THR A 559 10.47 -3.60 28.63
N VAL A 560 11.07 -4.74 28.99
CA VAL A 560 10.41 -5.81 29.75
C VAL A 560 11.19 -6.03 31.04
N ILE A 561 10.55 -5.82 32.18
CA ILE A 561 11.22 -5.77 33.48
C ILE A 561 10.48 -6.67 34.47
N GLN A 562 11.19 -7.54 35.17
CA GLN A 562 10.61 -8.25 36.31
C GLN A 562 10.51 -7.28 37.50
N ASP A 563 9.31 -7.09 38.04
CA ASP A 563 9.04 -6.17 39.15
C ASP A 563 8.30 -6.89 40.27
N ASN A 564 9.05 -7.34 41.29
CA ASN A 564 8.51 -8.05 42.45
C ASN A 564 7.71 -7.15 43.40
N THR A 565 7.64 -5.83 43.14
CA THR A 565 6.75 -4.92 43.90
C THR A 565 5.33 -4.88 43.36
N LEU A 566 5.10 -5.45 42.16
CA LEU A 566 3.76 -5.74 41.70
C LEU A 566 3.08 -6.69 42.69
N SER A 567 1.76 -6.57 42.84
CA SER A 567 0.98 -7.50 43.64
C SER A 567 -0.12 -8.11 42.81
N VAL A 568 -0.24 -9.43 42.84
CA VAL A 568 -1.36 -10.14 42.24
C VAL A 568 -2.67 -9.78 42.95
N SER A 569 -2.62 -9.47 44.26
CA SER A 569 -3.79 -9.03 45.03
C SER A 569 -4.27 -7.61 44.69
N SER A 570 -3.44 -6.76 44.07
CA SER A 570 -3.91 -5.45 43.58
C SER A 570 -4.76 -5.55 42.30
N VAL A 571 -4.59 -6.62 41.51
CA VAL A 571 -5.41 -6.85 40.31
C VAL A 571 -6.77 -7.47 40.66
N GLU A 572 -6.83 -8.30 41.71
CA GLU A 572 -8.13 -8.72 42.28
C GLU A 572 -8.92 -7.53 42.84
N LYS A 573 -8.22 -6.48 43.31
CA LYS A 573 -8.82 -5.22 43.80
C LYS A 573 -9.28 -4.24 42.70
N GLU A 574 -8.87 -4.43 41.44
CA GLU A 574 -9.35 -3.59 40.32
C GLU A 574 -10.75 -3.98 39.83
N GLY A 575 -11.34 -5.07 40.33
CA GLY A 575 -12.71 -5.45 40.01
C GLY A 575 -13.79 -4.74 40.83
N PHE A 576 -13.81 -3.40 40.88
CA PHE A 576 -15.00 -2.71 41.39
C PHE A 576 -16.13 -2.88 40.38
N GLY A 577 -17.20 -3.56 40.79
CA GLY A 577 -18.32 -3.89 39.92
C GLY A 577 -19.57 -4.18 40.73
N LEU A 578 -20.73 -4.14 40.09
CA LEU A 578 -22.00 -4.54 40.72
C LEU A 578 -22.65 -5.69 39.94
N TYR A 579 -23.30 -6.61 40.65
CA TYR A 579 -24.00 -7.73 40.04
C TYR A 579 -25.18 -8.21 40.91
N PRO A 580 -26.27 -8.73 40.31
CA PRO A 580 -26.52 -8.77 38.87
C PRO A 580 -26.79 -7.36 38.30
N ASN A 581 -26.50 -7.17 37.01
CA ASN A 581 -26.89 -5.97 36.25
C ASN A 581 -27.26 -6.43 34.82
N PRO A 582 -28.53 -6.40 34.42
CA PRO A 582 -29.69 -5.84 35.12
C PRO A 582 -30.08 -6.54 36.43
N ALA A 583 -30.70 -5.80 37.36
CA ALA A 583 -31.04 -6.23 38.70
C ALA A 583 -32.55 -6.24 38.94
N LYS A 584 -33.05 -7.21 39.73
CA LYS A 584 -34.48 -7.30 40.09
C LYS A 584 -34.76 -6.69 41.47
N ASN A 585 -34.31 -7.31 42.55
CA ASN A 585 -34.64 -6.87 43.90
C ASN A 585 -33.42 -6.44 44.71
N GLU A 586 -32.22 -6.80 44.26
CA GLU A 586 -30.98 -6.56 44.99
C GLU A 586 -29.77 -6.49 44.06
N ILE A 587 -28.71 -5.82 44.50
CA ILE A 587 -27.38 -5.75 43.85
C ILE A 587 -26.28 -6.03 44.87
N ASN A 588 -25.23 -6.73 44.46
CA ASN A 588 -24.03 -6.99 45.22
C ASN A 588 -22.88 -6.16 44.68
N LEU A 589 -21.99 -5.71 45.56
CA LEU A 589 -20.78 -4.97 45.18
C LEU A 589 -19.55 -5.87 45.27
N LYS A 590 -18.76 -5.87 44.19
CA LYS A 590 -17.42 -6.46 44.13
C LYS A 590 -16.39 -5.36 44.36
N GLY A 591 -15.30 -5.68 45.06
CA GLY A 591 -14.19 -4.75 45.25
C GLY A 591 -14.35 -3.72 46.38
N ILE A 592 -15.33 -3.91 47.29
CA ILE A 592 -15.48 -3.16 48.55
C ILE A 592 -15.41 -4.14 49.73
N ASP A 593 -14.33 -4.07 50.50
CA ASP A 593 -13.97 -5.02 51.58
C ASP A 593 -14.18 -4.46 53.00
N ARG A 594 -14.73 -3.25 53.11
CA ARG A 594 -15.07 -2.57 54.37
C ARG A 594 -16.47 -1.95 54.30
N PRO A 595 -17.09 -1.62 55.46
CA PRO A 595 -18.30 -0.82 55.47
C PRO A 595 -18.08 0.54 54.80
N ALA A 596 -18.97 0.93 53.89
CA ALA A 596 -18.86 2.20 53.17
C ALA A 596 -20.24 2.76 52.81
N ASP A 597 -20.38 4.07 52.90
CA ASP A 597 -21.64 4.74 52.57
C ASP A 597 -21.83 4.82 51.06
N PHE A 598 -23.06 4.56 50.62
CA PHE A 598 -23.46 4.68 49.23
C PHE A 598 -24.66 5.60 49.05
N THR A 599 -24.77 6.15 47.86
CA THR A 599 -25.95 6.89 47.38
C THR A 599 -26.40 6.32 46.04
N ILE A 600 -27.71 6.34 45.79
CA ILE A 600 -28.33 5.92 44.53
C ILE A 600 -29.03 7.14 43.93
N HIS A 601 -28.70 7.48 42.69
CA HIS A 601 -29.26 8.59 41.93
C HIS A 601 -30.02 8.06 40.71
N ALA A 602 -31.12 8.74 40.36
CA ALA A 602 -31.76 8.58 39.06
C ALA A 602 -30.89 9.21 37.95
N ILE A 603 -31.21 8.92 36.69
CA ILE A 603 -30.46 9.42 35.53
C ILE A 603 -30.47 10.96 35.40
N ASP A 604 -31.45 11.63 36.00
CA ASP A 604 -31.57 13.09 36.07
C ASP A 604 -30.77 13.71 37.23
N GLY A 605 -30.02 12.89 37.98
CA GLY A 605 -29.20 13.32 39.11
C GLY A 605 -29.95 13.44 40.43
N LYS A 606 -31.27 13.15 40.47
CA LYS A 606 -32.04 13.18 41.72
C LYS A 606 -31.59 12.04 42.65
N LEU A 607 -31.31 12.35 43.91
CA LEU A 607 -31.02 11.35 44.94
C LEU A 607 -32.29 10.54 45.26
N ILE A 608 -32.21 9.21 45.12
CA ILE A 608 -33.32 8.26 45.30
C ILE A 608 -33.12 7.37 46.52
N GLY A 609 -31.88 7.09 46.91
CA GLY A 609 -31.59 6.26 48.08
C GLY A 609 -30.19 6.52 48.64
N LYS A 610 -29.99 6.16 49.91
CA LYS A 610 -28.68 6.16 50.57
C LYS A 610 -28.64 5.08 51.64
N GLY A 611 -27.46 4.59 51.96
CA GLY A 611 -27.26 3.60 53.01
C GLY A 611 -25.79 3.30 53.24
N THR A 612 -25.51 2.33 54.10
CA THR A 612 -24.16 1.85 54.36
C THR A 612 -24.07 0.41 53.88
N TYR A 613 -23.22 0.17 52.89
CA TYR A 613 -22.91 -1.17 52.40
C TYR A 613 -22.10 -1.92 53.47
N GLN A 614 -22.40 -3.20 53.63
CA GLN A 614 -21.63 -4.12 54.47
C GLN A 614 -21.02 -5.20 53.57
N PRO A 615 -19.72 -5.51 53.68
CA PRO A 615 -19.07 -6.51 52.84
C PRO A 615 -19.82 -7.84 52.81
N GLY A 616 -20.17 -8.30 51.61
CA GLY A 616 -20.89 -9.56 51.39
C GLY A 616 -22.41 -9.49 51.61
N LYS A 617 -22.99 -8.32 51.91
CA LYS A 617 -24.44 -8.12 51.97
C LYS A 617 -24.97 -7.42 50.73
N ALA A 618 -26.02 -7.97 50.15
CA ALA A 618 -26.70 -7.33 49.02
C ALA A 618 -27.38 -6.01 49.44
N ILE A 619 -27.42 -5.06 48.52
CA ILE A 619 -28.17 -3.80 48.64
C ILE A 619 -29.56 -4.03 48.05
N GLY A 620 -30.60 -3.88 48.87
CA GLY A 620 -31.99 -4.00 48.43
C GLY A 620 -32.41 -2.81 47.56
N ILE A 621 -32.99 -3.11 46.40
CA ILE A 621 -33.49 -2.12 45.42
C ILE A 621 -34.93 -2.43 44.97
N ALA A 622 -35.66 -3.27 45.71
CA ALA A 622 -37.01 -3.70 45.36
C ALA A 622 -38.02 -2.53 45.26
N GLU A 623 -37.78 -1.45 46.00
CA GLU A 623 -38.63 -0.25 46.02
C GLU A 623 -38.36 0.70 44.83
N LEU A 624 -37.28 0.48 44.06
CA LEU A 624 -37.00 1.27 42.87
C LEU A 624 -37.95 0.88 41.73
N VAL A 625 -38.47 1.87 41.02
CA VAL A 625 -39.22 1.64 39.78
C VAL A 625 -38.28 1.12 38.67
N PRO A 626 -38.75 0.33 37.69
CA PRO A 626 -37.93 -0.09 36.56
C PRO A 626 -37.29 1.11 35.83
N GLY A 627 -35.99 1.05 35.58
CA GLY A 627 -35.24 2.19 35.04
C GLY A 627 -33.73 2.10 35.24
N ALA A 628 -33.01 3.12 34.76
CA ALA A 628 -31.56 3.24 34.90
C ALA A 628 -31.18 4.14 36.09
N TYR A 629 -30.23 3.68 36.90
CA TYR A 629 -29.77 4.35 38.11
C TYR A 629 -28.24 4.37 38.17
N PHE A 630 -27.68 5.28 38.96
CA PHE A 630 -26.28 5.31 39.33
C PHE A 630 -26.13 5.05 40.83
N ILE A 631 -25.22 4.16 41.20
CA ILE A 631 -24.78 4.00 42.59
C ILE A 631 -23.36 4.60 42.75
N THR A 632 -23.19 5.41 43.79
CA THR A 632 -21.93 6.03 44.18
C THR A 632 -21.48 5.50 45.53
N ILE A 633 -20.26 4.99 45.62
CA ILE A 633 -19.64 4.48 46.88
C ILE A 633 -18.11 4.62 46.77
N ASP A 634 -17.45 5.11 47.83
CA ASP A 634 -16.00 5.38 47.84
C ASP A 634 -15.54 6.16 46.58
N GLU A 635 -16.27 7.22 46.21
CA GLU A 635 -16.04 8.08 45.03
C GLU A 635 -16.19 7.38 43.66
N LYS A 636 -16.54 6.09 43.64
CA LYS A 636 -16.77 5.34 42.40
C LYS A 636 -18.24 5.35 42.01
N ASN A 637 -18.52 5.60 40.74
CA ASN A 637 -19.87 5.65 40.16
C ASN A 637 -20.10 4.49 39.20
N ILE A 638 -21.16 3.69 39.39
CA ILE A 638 -21.56 2.64 38.45
C ILE A 638 -23.03 2.77 38.09
N LYS A 639 -23.34 2.60 36.80
CA LYS A 639 -24.70 2.50 36.28
C LYS A 639 -25.27 1.08 36.45
N PHE A 640 -26.50 0.96 36.93
CA PHE A 640 -27.26 -0.30 36.88
C PHE A 640 -28.67 -0.11 36.33
N ILE A 641 -29.24 -1.19 35.79
CA ILE A 641 -30.60 -1.24 35.26
C ILE A 641 -31.47 -2.03 36.22
N LYS A 642 -32.52 -1.41 36.78
CA LYS A 642 -33.60 -2.08 37.50
C LYS A 642 -34.62 -2.60 36.49
N HIS A 643 -34.87 -3.90 36.51
CA HIS A 643 -35.97 -4.53 35.76
C HIS A 643 -37.31 -4.45 36.48
#